data_AF-A0A3L6TGA7-F1
#
_entry.id   AF-A0A3L6TGA7-F1
#
_cell.length_a   1.000
_cell.length_b   1.000
_cell.length_c   1.000
_cell.angle_alpha   90.00
_cell.angle_beta   90.00
_cell.angle_gamma   90.00
#
_symmetry.space_group_name_H-M   'P 1'
#
loop_
_entity.id
_entity.type
_entity.pdbx_description
1 polymer ?
#
loop_
_entity_poly.entity_id
_entity_poly.type
_entity_poly.pdbx_seq_one_letter_code
_entity_poly.pdbx_strand_id
1 'polypeptide(L)'
;MEGARAAFEAMPLRTTASYNALLAGYFRNNLPDAALRVFHRMPSRDLASYNALISGFSLRRHTLPDAAAALATIPYPPSVVSFTSLLRGYVRHGLLADAIQLFRQMPERNHISYTVLLGYFLDAGRVDEARALFDEMPGKDVVAWTAMLSGYCQAGRIAEARVLFDEMPKKNVVSWTAMVSGYAQNGQVNLARKLFEVMPEHNEVSWTAMLFGYIQAGRVEDAEELFNAMPEHPLPACNAMIVGFGQRGMVDAAKSVFERMRKRDDGTWSAIIKAYERNEFLMEALSTFREMLHDGIRPNYPSVISILTVCAALAVLDYGREVHAAMLRCSFDKDVFTVSALITMYIKCGNLDKAKKVFNMFEPKDVVMWNSMITGYAQHGLGEEALRIFDDMRLAGMVPDRITYIGALTACSYTGKVKEGKDIFNSMDTNSASRPGAEHYSCMVDLLGQAGCLEEALELIKTMPVEPDAVIWGALMGACRMHKNAEIAELHGNHADAGRGLTRRELLHRMAVRSKARAARLLSGGGGGGGGGGAPASARVDPGAYTGVVPDTEYLVHLAIGTPPQPVQLILDTGSDLNWGNRTCVYVCAYADNSITTGSLDADTFTFAAGDSSGEASVPGLAFGCGLFNNGIFTSNETGIAGFGRGALSLPSQLKVDNFSHCFTAITGSEPSTILLGLPADLYGGAVQSTPLVQNFSSLTAYYLSLKGITVGETRLPIPESTFALRQDGTGGTVIDSGTGMTSLPRDAYKLVRDAFVAQARLPVDNATSSQLSQLCFSAPRRATPDDVPRLALHFEGATLELPRENYMFDLEDAGGGGFTCLAVNAGDDLTVIGNYQQQNLHVLYDLIGNTLYFVPAQCNRL
;
A
#
# COMPACT_ATOMS: atom_id res chain seq x y z
N MET A 1 42.68 -16.39 19.70
CA MET A 1 43.41 -16.37 20.99
C MET A 1 44.41 -17.48 21.16
N GLU A 2 44.04 -18.72 20.83
CA GLU A 2 44.93 -19.87 21.01
C GLU A 2 46.26 -19.70 20.27
N GLY A 3 46.26 -19.15 19.05
CA GLY A 3 47.50 -18.81 18.33
C GLY A 3 48.36 -17.73 19.02
N ALA A 4 47.76 -16.72 19.65
CA ALA A 4 48.49 -15.70 20.39
C ALA A 4 49.11 -16.24 21.69
N ARG A 5 48.40 -17.18 22.35
CA ARG A 5 48.90 -17.88 23.53
C ARG A 5 50.03 -18.85 23.17
N ALA A 6 49.88 -19.64 22.10
CA ALA A 6 50.91 -20.54 21.60
C ALA A 6 52.18 -19.77 21.19
N ALA A 7 52.02 -18.65 20.49
CA ALA A 7 53.14 -17.77 20.13
C ALA A 7 53.84 -17.19 21.37
N PHE A 8 53.08 -16.79 22.40
CA PHE A 8 53.63 -16.30 23.67
C PHE A 8 54.36 -17.39 24.46
N GLU A 9 53.81 -18.61 24.48
CA GLU A 9 54.41 -19.76 25.16
C GLU A 9 55.72 -20.19 24.49
N ALA A 10 55.82 -20.08 23.15
CA ALA A 10 56.99 -20.39 22.34
C ALA A 10 58.10 -19.30 22.34
N MET A 11 57.88 -18.13 22.96
CA MET A 11 58.91 -17.07 23.04
C MET A 11 60.07 -17.48 23.96
N PRO A 12 61.33 -17.44 23.50
CA PRO A 12 62.50 -17.79 24.32
C PRO A 12 62.77 -16.76 25.44
N LEU A 13 62.36 -15.50 25.26
CA LEU A 13 62.43 -14.43 26.26
C LEU A 13 61.09 -13.70 26.30
N ARG A 14 60.43 -13.71 27.46
CA ARG A 14 59.16 -13.01 27.68
C ARG A 14 59.44 -11.68 28.36
N THR A 15 59.07 -10.58 27.71
CA THR A 15 59.26 -9.22 28.21
C THR A 15 57.96 -8.66 28.76
N THR A 16 58.03 -7.61 29.58
CA THR A 16 56.83 -6.91 30.09
C THR A 16 55.91 -6.47 28.95
N ALA A 17 56.46 -6.08 27.80
CA ALA A 17 55.70 -5.74 26.59
C ALA A 17 54.96 -6.95 25.98
N SER A 18 55.56 -8.14 25.93
CA SER A 18 54.87 -9.33 25.40
C SER A 18 53.75 -9.80 26.34
N TYR A 19 53.92 -9.65 27.66
CA TYR A 19 52.85 -9.86 28.64
C TYR A 19 51.72 -8.83 28.47
N ASN A 20 52.03 -7.54 28.28
CA ASN A 20 51.03 -6.48 28.06
C ASN A 20 50.20 -6.72 26.78
N ALA A 21 50.83 -7.18 25.70
CA ALA A 21 50.13 -7.57 24.48
C ALA A 21 49.20 -8.78 24.69
N LEU A 22 49.64 -9.76 25.48
CA LEU A 22 48.82 -10.93 25.83
C LEU A 22 47.61 -10.54 26.69
N LEU A 23 47.79 -9.64 27.66
CA LEU A 23 46.69 -9.07 28.47
C LEU A 23 45.64 -8.41 27.58
N ALA A 24 46.05 -7.54 26.67
CA ALA A 24 45.14 -6.88 25.71
C ALA A 24 44.40 -7.92 24.84
N GLY A 25 45.08 -9.00 24.43
CA GLY A 25 44.48 -10.11 23.70
C GLY A 25 43.35 -10.82 24.48
N TYR A 26 43.58 -11.11 25.76
CA TYR A 26 42.58 -11.74 26.63
C TYR A 26 41.34 -10.86 26.81
N PHE A 27 41.52 -9.54 26.99
CA PHE A 27 40.40 -8.61 27.08
C PHE A 27 39.59 -8.50 25.78
N ARG A 28 40.26 -8.48 24.61
CA ARG A 28 39.58 -8.48 23.29
C ARG A 28 38.75 -9.72 23.03
N ASN A 29 39.05 -10.85 23.68
CA ASN A 29 38.37 -12.13 23.48
C ASN A 29 37.47 -12.52 24.66
N ASN A 30 37.02 -11.52 25.41
CA ASN A 30 36.05 -11.68 26.47
C ASN A 30 36.52 -12.44 27.74
N LEU A 31 37.83 -12.54 28.02
CA LEU A 31 38.40 -13.38 29.10
C LEU A 31 39.15 -12.59 30.19
N PRO A 32 38.45 -11.87 31.09
CA PRO A 32 39.07 -10.96 32.06
C PRO A 32 39.80 -11.70 33.20
N ASP A 33 39.25 -12.83 33.67
CA ASP A 33 39.89 -13.62 34.75
C ASP A 33 41.21 -14.25 34.30
N ALA A 34 41.27 -14.65 33.02
CA ALA A 34 42.50 -15.17 32.43
C ALA A 34 43.56 -14.06 32.31
N ALA A 35 43.14 -12.83 31.94
CA ALA A 35 44.03 -11.67 31.94
C ALA A 35 44.56 -11.37 33.35
N LEU A 36 43.70 -11.37 34.37
CA LEU A 36 44.10 -11.12 35.76
C LEU A 36 45.09 -12.18 36.28
N ARG A 37 44.87 -13.47 35.96
CA ARG A 37 45.83 -14.54 36.29
C ARG A 37 47.19 -14.34 35.63
N VAL A 38 47.21 -13.88 34.38
CA VAL A 38 48.47 -13.56 33.66
C VAL A 38 49.15 -12.36 34.30
N PHE A 39 48.40 -11.32 34.65
CA PHE A 39 48.92 -10.12 35.30
C PHE A 39 49.59 -10.43 36.65
N HIS A 40 48.99 -11.30 37.46
CA HIS A 40 49.59 -11.73 38.72
C HIS A 40 50.88 -12.55 38.54
N ARG A 41 51.01 -13.30 37.44
CA ARG A 41 52.20 -14.11 37.11
C ARG A 41 53.30 -13.34 36.39
N MET A 42 53.12 -12.03 36.12
CA MET A 42 54.15 -11.21 35.48
C MET A 42 55.37 -11.06 36.40
N PRO A 43 56.61 -11.31 35.92
CA PRO A 43 57.83 -11.16 36.71
C PRO A 43 58.11 -9.71 37.14
N SER A 44 57.74 -8.75 36.29
CA SER A 44 57.81 -7.32 36.56
C SER A 44 56.59 -6.63 35.95
N ARG A 45 56.07 -5.61 36.63
CA ARG A 45 54.89 -4.85 36.21
C ARG A 45 55.28 -3.39 36.15
N ASP A 46 55.10 -2.78 34.98
CA ASP A 46 55.30 -1.36 34.77
C ASP A 46 53.94 -0.64 34.70
N LEU A 47 53.99 0.68 34.59
CA LEU A 47 52.77 1.49 34.48
C LEU A 47 51.93 1.12 33.24
N ALA A 48 52.56 0.62 32.17
CA ALA A 48 51.86 0.16 30.97
C ALA A 48 51.09 -1.15 31.23
N SER A 49 51.61 -2.05 32.08
CA SER A 49 50.90 -3.25 32.53
C SER A 49 49.62 -2.90 33.29
N TYR A 50 49.70 -1.94 34.22
CA TYR A 50 48.52 -1.47 34.97
C TYR A 50 47.52 -0.73 34.06
N ASN A 51 48.00 0.11 33.13
CA ASN A 51 47.12 0.81 32.17
C ASN A 51 46.40 -0.15 31.23
N ALA A 52 47.06 -1.21 30.77
CA ALA A 52 46.46 -2.26 29.94
C ALA A 52 45.37 -3.03 30.72
N LEU A 53 45.61 -3.29 32.02
CA LEU A 53 44.64 -3.93 32.91
C LEU A 53 43.41 -3.03 33.14
N ILE A 54 43.63 -1.76 33.48
CA ILE A 54 42.56 -0.76 33.70
C ILE A 54 41.72 -0.58 32.43
N SER A 55 42.37 -0.39 31.27
CA SER A 55 41.67 -0.23 29.98
C SER A 55 40.86 -1.45 29.60
N GLY A 56 41.40 -2.64 29.88
CA GLY A 56 40.74 -3.92 29.61
C GLY A 56 39.51 -4.16 30.48
N PHE A 57 39.61 -3.93 31.79
CA PHE A 57 38.48 -4.03 32.71
C PHE A 57 37.44 -2.92 32.49
N SER A 58 37.85 -1.76 31.98
CA SER A 58 36.94 -0.66 31.63
C SER A 58 36.01 -0.96 30.44
N LEU A 59 36.25 -2.05 29.68
CA LEU A 59 35.39 -2.44 28.56
C LEU A 59 34.01 -2.94 29.00
N ARG A 60 33.83 -3.33 30.27
CA ARG A 60 32.57 -3.89 30.77
C ARG A 60 32.17 -3.28 32.10
N ARG A 61 30.87 -3.10 32.29
CA ARG A 61 30.30 -2.49 33.49
C ARG A 61 30.61 -3.26 34.77
N HIS A 62 30.54 -4.60 34.76
CA HIS A 62 30.75 -5.42 35.96
C HIS A 62 32.20 -5.49 36.43
N THR A 63 33.18 -5.24 35.55
CA THR A 63 34.62 -5.23 35.89
C THR A 63 35.16 -3.84 36.21
N LEU A 64 34.34 -2.79 36.19
CA LEU A 64 34.77 -1.44 36.57
C LEU A 64 35.29 -1.34 38.02
N PRO A 65 34.73 -2.04 39.02
CA PRO A 65 35.31 -2.08 40.36
C PRO A 65 36.73 -2.65 40.35
N ASP A 66 37.00 -3.67 39.54
CA ASP A 66 38.33 -4.27 39.39
C ASP A 66 39.30 -3.30 38.70
N ALA A 67 38.82 -2.49 37.76
CA ALA A 67 39.59 -1.42 37.14
C ALA A 67 39.97 -0.31 38.15
N ALA A 68 39.04 0.07 39.03
CA ALA A 68 39.28 1.05 40.09
C ALA A 68 40.24 0.50 41.16
N ALA A 69 40.11 -0.77 41.53
CA ALA A 69 41.04 -1.45 42.42
C ALA A 69 42.45 -1.56 41.80
N ALA A 70 42.53 -1.82 40.49
CA ALA A 70 43.81 -1.84 39.76
C ALA A 70 44.50 -0.46 39.77
N LEU A 71 43.74 0.64 39.70
CA LEU A 71 44.28 2.00 39.82
C LEU A 71 44.79 2.30 41.25
N ALA A 72 44.07 1.84 42.28
CA ALA A 72 44.44 2.04 43.68
C ALA A 72 45.67 1.21 44.13
N THR A 73 45.97 0.11 43.43
CA THR A 73 47.07 -0.82 43.74
C THR A 73 48.36 -0.55 42.97
N ILE A 74 48.42 0.55 42.20
CA ILE A 74 49.64 0.95 41.48
C ILE A 74 50.70 1.37 42.51
N PRO A 75 51.91 0.76 42.51
CA PRO A 75 52.96 1.06 43.48
C PRO A 75 53.73 2.37 43.18
N TYR A 76 53.34 3.10 42.14
CA TYR A 76 53.93 4.34 41.64
C TYR A 76 52.84 5.42 41.52
N PRO A 77 53.18 6.72 41.47
CA PRO A 77 52.21 7.78 41.20
C PRO A 77 51.44 7.48 39.89
N PRO A 78 50.11 7.31 39.92
CA PRO A 78 49.37 6.98 38.71
C PRO A 78 49.44 8.14 37.72
N SER A 79 49.69 7.82 36.44
CA SER A 79 49.73 8.84 35.40
C SER A 79 48.33 9.33 35.02
N VAL A 80 48.27 10.49 34.38
CA VAL A 80 47.05 11.00 33.73
C VAL A 80 46.44 9.96 32.77
N VAL A 81 47.25 9.10 32.14
CA VAL A 81 46.80 8.01 31.26
C VAL A 81 46.02 6.94 32.02
N SER A 82 46.44 6.61 33.25
CA SER A 82 45.79 5.62 34.12
C SER A 82 44.40 6.10 34.52
N PHE A 83 44.29 7.35 34.97
CA PHE A 83 43.02 7.98 35.32
C PHE A 83 42.09 8.18 34.12
N THR A 84 42.61 8.66 32.98
CA THR A 84 41.78 8.87 31.76
C THR A 84 41.25 7.56 31.17
N SER A 85 41.97 6.45 31.32
CA SER A 85 41.50 5.13 30.88
C SER A 85 40.31 4.63 31.71
N LEU A 86 40.37 4.80 33.03
CA LEU A 86 39.25 4.47 33.92
C LEU A 86 38.08 5.45 33.74
N LEU A 87 38.37 6.74 33.53
CA LEU A 87 37.37 7.76 33.24
C LEU A 87 36.56 7.40 31.99
N ARG A 88 37.22 6.98 30.89
CA ARG A 88 36.56 6.45 29.69
C ARG A 88 35.69 5.23 29.99
N GLY A 89 36.11 4.38 30.93
CA GLY A 89 35.32 3.26 31.43
C GLY A 89 34.01 3.69 32.07
N TYR A 90 34.05 4.59 33.05
CA TYR A 90 32.85 5.11 33.70
C TYR A 90 31.91 5.83 32.72
N VAL A 91 32.48 6.66 31.84
CA VAL A 91 31.78 7.37 30.75
C VAL A 91 31.05 6.39 29.83
N ARG A 92 31.74 5.34 29.35
CA ARG A 92 31.19 4.35 28.42
C ARG A 92 29.97 3.60 28.97
N HIS A 93 29.90 3.42 30.29
CA HIS A 93 28.83 2.68 30.95
C HIS A 93 27.82 3.57 31.68
N GLY A 94 27.87 4.89 31.46
CA GLY A 94 26.87 5.83 31.99
C GLY A 94 26.99 6.14 33.49
N LEU A 95 28.13 5.86 34.13
CA LEU A 95 28.34 6.06 35.56
C LEU A 95 28.91 7.44 35.88
N LEU A 96 28.04 8.44 35.88
CA LEU A 96 28.41 9.85 35.94
C LEU A 96 29.01 10.31 37.27
N ALA A 97 28.41 9.89 38.39
CA ALA A 97 28.86 10.27 39.73
C ALA A 97 30.30 9.82 39.97
N ASP A 98 30.60 8.57 39.59
CA ASP A 98 31.93 7.97 39.71
C ASP A 98 32.94 8.65 38.78
N ALA A 99 32.54 8.98 37.55
CA ALA A 99 33.38 9.70 36.59
C ALA A 99 33.79 11.10 37.09
N ILE A 100 32.83 11.89 37.62
CA ILE A 100 33.10 13.23 38.17
C ILE A 100 34.00 13.12 39.41
N GLN A 101 33.72 12.16 40.29
CA GLN A 101 34.52 11.93 41.49
C GLN A 101 35.97 11.58 41.12
N LEU A 102 36.15 10.67 40.16
CA LEU A 102 37.48 10.29 39.66
C LEU A 102 38.20 11.49 39.04
N PHE A 103 37.51 12.28 38.21
CA PHE A 103 38.07 13.47 37.57
C PHE A 103 38.54 14.52 38.60
N ARG A 104 37.80 14.70 39.69
CA ARG A 104 38.18 15.59 40.79
C ARG A 104 39.44 15.10 41.52
N GLN A 105 39.60 13.79 41.66
CA GLN A 105 40.73 13.14 42.32
C GLN A 105 42.00 13.06 41.46
N MET A 106 41.92 13.38 40.16
CA MET A 106 43.10 13.36 39.27
C MET A 106 44.18 14.34 39.74
N PRO A 107 45.44 13.90 39.94
CA PRO A 107 46.54 14.75 40.38
C PRO A 107 46.90 15.83 39.35
N GLU A 108 46.84 15.47 38.07
CA GLU A 108 47.02 16.38 36.93
C GLU A 108 45.89 16.16 35.94
N ARG A 109 45.35 17.25 35.41
CA ARG A 109 44.30 17.24 34.38
C ARG A 109 44.87 17.87 33.12
N ASN A 110 44.80 17.14 32.01
CA ASN A 110 45.21 17.63 30.70
C ASN A 110 44.01 17.78 29.77
N HIS A 111 44.22 18.41 28.61
CA HIS A 111 43.18 18.58 27.58
C HIS A 111 42.39 17.28 27.29
N ILE A 112 43.06 16.12 27.23
CA ILE A 112 42.41 14.82 27.01
C ILE A 112 41.42 14.47 28.14
N SER A 113 41.79 14.62 29.41
CA SER A 113 40.87 14.34 30.53
C SER A 113 39.62 15.22 30.51
N TYR A 114 39.77 16.51 30.16
CA TYR A 114 38.63 17.42 30.05
C TYR A 114 37.74 17.08 28.84
N THR A 115 38.32 16.83 27.65
CA THR A 115 37.55 16.45 26.45
C THR A 115 36.74 15.15 26.62
N VAL A 116 37.26 14.16 27.34
CA VAL A 116 36.52 12.90 27.63
C VAL A 116 35.28 13.16 28.48
N LEU A 117 35.42 13.97 29.54
CA LEU A 117 34.29 14.30 30.41
C LEU A 117 33.32 15.29 29.74
N LEU A 118 33.84 16.21 28.92
CA LEU A 118 33.05 17.12 28.09
C LEU A 118 32.15 16.35 27.12
N GLY A 119 32.72 15.42 26.34
CA GLY A 119 31.95 14.58 25.42
C GLY A 119 30.85 13.79 26.11
N TYR A 120 31.14 13.25 27.30
CA TYR A 120 30.12 12.55 28.09
C TYR A 120 28.96 13.46 28.53
N PHE A 121 29.25 14.66 29.06
CA PHE A 121 28.19 15.60 29.44
C PHE A 121 27.32 15.99 28.25
N LEU A 122 27.92 16.14 27.07
CA LEU A 122 27.21 16.45 25.83
C LEU A 122 26.34 15.29 25.35
N ASP A 123 26.88 14.06 25.31
CA ASP A 123 26.11 12.85 24.96
C ASP A 123 24.95 12.60 25.93
N ALA A 124 25.10 12.99 27.20
CA ALA A 124 24.07 12.92 28.22
C ALA A 124 23.08 14.12 28.20
N GLY A 125 23.24 15.08 27.28
CA GLY A 125 22.39 16.27 27.17
C GLY A 125 22.57 17.32 28.28
N ARG A 126 23.57 17.17 29.17
CA ARG A 126 23.85 18.08 30.29
C ARG A 126 24.75 19.25 29.86
N VAL A 127 24.24 20.07 28.95
CA VAL A 127 25.03 21.10 28.25
C VAL A 127 25.56 22.21 29.17
N ASP A 128 24.85 22.58 30.23
CA ASP A 128 25.34 23.62 31.17
C ASP A 128 26.56 23.16 31.96
N GLU A 129 26.61 21.88 32.35
CA GLU A 129 27.77 21.30 33.02
C GLU A 129 28.94 21.09 32.07
N ALA A 130 28.65 20.73 30.82
CA ALA A 130 29.64 20.73 29.76
C ALA A 130 30.24 22.14 29.60
N ARG A 131 29.42 23.20 29.64
CA ARG A 131 29.88 24.58 29.51
C ARG A 131 30.78 24.98 30.68
N ALA A 132 30.36 24.71 31.91
CA ALA A 132 31.17 25.00 33.09
C ALA A 132 32.54 24.31 33.02
N LEU A 133 32.56 23.03 32.64
CA LEU A 133 33.79 22.26 32.46
C LEU A 133 34.67 22.82 31.33
N PHE A 134 34.05 23.25 30.22
CA PHE A 134 34.74 23.87 29.10
C PHE A 134 35.42 25.19 29.51
N ASP A 135 34.74 26.03 30.30
CA ASP A 135 35.28 27.30 30.78
C ASP A 135 36.49 27.10 31.70
N GLU A 136 36.44 26.11 32.60
CA GLU A 136 37.55 25.72 33.48
C GLU A 136 38.76 25.13 32.73
N MET A 137 38.61 24.74 31.47
CA MET A 137 39.63 24.00 30.73
C MET A 137 40.88 24.86 30.43
N PRO A 138 42.09 24.43 30.85
CA PRO A 138 43.32 25.18 30.64
C PRO A 138 43.79 25.09 29.19
N GLY A 139 43.57 26.15 28.42
CA GLY A 139 43.86 26.20 26.98
C GLY A 139 42.87 25.34 26.18
N LYS A 140 42.09 25.99 25.32
CA LYS A 140 41.02 25.34 24.55
C LYS A 140 41.49 25.05 23.13
N ASP A 141 41.65 23.77 22.79
CA ASP A 141 41.99 23.35 21.43
C ASP A 141 40.76 23.33 20.53
N VAL A 142 40.98 23.31 19.22
CA VAL A 142 39.92 23.33 18.19
C VAL A 142 38.90 22.20 18.39
N VAL A 143 39.35 21.05 18.93
CA VAL A 143 38.50 19.88 19.19
C VAL A 143 37.50 20.17 20.31
N ALA A 144 37.95 20.74 21.43
CA ALA A 144 37.06 21.11 22.53
C ALA A 144 36.04 22.19 22.11
N TRP A 145 36.47 23.20 21.35
CA TRP A 145 35.56 24.22 20.81
C TRP A 145 34.49 23.58 19.91
N THR A 146 34.89 22.72 18.99
CA THR A 146 33.98 22.05 18.03
C THR A 146 33.02 21.10 18.75
N ALA A 147 33.49 20.36 19.77
CA ALA A 147 32.65 19.47 20.56
C ALA A 147 31.54 20.25 21.29
N MET A 148 31.91 21.36 21.96
CA MET A 148 30.94 22.21 22.66
C MET A 148 29.93 22.85 21.68
N LEU A 149 30.39 23.25 20.49
CA LEU A 149 29.55 23.73 19.39
C LEU A 149 28.50 22.70 18.97
N SER A 150 28.92 21.49 18.63
CA SER A 150 28.03 20.38 18.27
C SER A 150 27.06 20.05 19.40
N GLY A 151 27.52 20.10 20.65
CA GLY A 151 26.71 19.89 21.85
C GLY A 151 25.57 20.92 22.01
N TYR A 152 25.86 22.21 21.86
CA TYR A 152 24.83 23.24 21.85
C TYR A 152 23.85 23.05 20.69
N CYS A 153 24.34 22.68 19.50
CA CYS A 153 23.50 22.41 18.33
C CYS A 153 22.54 21.23 18.55
N GLN A 154 23.00 20.12 19.13
CA GLN A 154 22.18 18.95 19.44
C GLN A 154 21.11 19.24 20.50
N ALA A 155 21.41 20.12 21.46
CA ALA A 155 20.45 20.58 22.47
C ALA A 155 19.52 21.70 21.98
N GLY A 156 19.62 22.11 20.72
CA GLY A 156 18.83 23.18 20.12
C GLY A 156 19.14 24.61 20.61
N ARG A 157 20.23 24.79 21.36
CA ARG A 157 20.69 26.09 21.90
C ARG A 157 21.53 26.86 20.88
N ILE A 158 20.94 27.10 19.70
CA ILE A 158 21.64 27.64 18.53
C ILE A 158 22.22 29.04 18.73
N ALA A 159 21.56 29.89 19.51
CA ALA A 159 22.07 31.25 19.78
C ALA A 159 23.42 31.19 20.53
N GLU A 160 23.54 30.32 21.52
CA GLU A 160 24.79 30.13 22.28
C GLU A 160 25.85 29.42 21.45
N ALA A 161 25.47 28.45 20.61
CA ALA A 161 26.36 27.85 19.63
C ALA A 161 26.97 28.91 18.70
N ARG A 162 26.18 29.90 18.29
CA ARG A 162 26.65 30.98 17.41
C ARG A 162 27.65 31.90 18.12
N VAL A 163 27.35 32.31 19.35
CA VAL A 163 28.27 33.13 20.15
C VAL A 163 29.60 32.40 20.33
N LEU A 164 29.55 31.11 20.71
CA LEU A 164 30.74 30.27 20.86
C LEU A 164 31.53 30.13 19.55
N PHE A 165 30.83 29.98 18.43
CA PHE A 165 31.46 29.96 17.11
C PHE A 165 32.20 31.25 16.83
N ASP A 166 31.60 32.40 17.09
CA ASP A 166 32.22 33.71 16.85
C ASP A 166 33.46 33.94 17.73
N GLU A 167 33.40 33.57 19.00
CA GLU A 167 34.51 33.64 19.96
C GLU A 167 35.69 32.71 19.62
N MET A 168 35.47 31.66 18.82
CA MET A 168 36.47 30.66 18.50
C MET A 168 37.70 31.31 17.79
N PRO A 169 38.91 31.23 18.39
CA PRO A 169 40.10 31.95 17.88
C PRO A 169 40.57 31.50 16.50
N LYS A 170 40.44 30.20 16.22
CA LYS A 170 40.78 29.60 14.93
C LYS A 170 39.67 28.67 14.49
N LYS A 171 38.97 29.05 13.42
CA LYS A 171 37.93 28.25 12.79
C LYS A 171 38.53 27.38 11.69
N ASN A 172 38.20 26.10 11.67
CA ASN A 172 38.54 25.18 10.59
C ASN A 172 37.27 24.70 9.88
N VAL A 173 37.42 24.01 8.75
CA VAL A 173 36.30 23.46 7.96
C VAL A 173 35.32 22.68 8.86
N VAL A 174 35.81 21.87 9.80
CA VAL A 174 34.97 21.08 10.72
C VAL A 174 34.09 21.97 11.61
N SER A 175 34.63 23.04 12.20
CA SER A 175 33.85 23.99 13.02
C SER A 175 32.78 24.74 12.20
N TRP A 176 33.09 25.11 10.94
CA TRP A 176 32.12 25.72 10.03
C TRP A 176 30.98 24.75 9.69
N THR A 177 31.33 23.51 9.29
CA THR A 177 30.36 22.46 9.00
C THR A 177 29.48 22.12 10.20
N ALA A 178 30.04 22.07 11.42
CA ALA A 178 29.26 21.83 12.64
C ALA A 178 28.19 22.91 12.87
N MET A 179 28.52 24.18 12.62
CA MET A 179 27.57 25.28 12.75
C MET A 179 26.50 25.26 11.64
N VAL A 180 26.90 24.95 10.41
CA VAL A 180 25.98 24.78 9.26
C VAL A 180 24.97 23.65 9.54
N SER A 181 25.45 22.47 9.93
CA SER A 181 24.61 21.33 10.31
C SER A 181 23.70 21.67 11.49
N GLY A 182 24.23 22.41 12.48
CA GLY A 182 23.46 22.85 13.64
C GLY A 182 22.28 23.74 13.28
N TYR A 183 22.50 24.76 12.44
CA TYR A 183 21.41 25.60 11.93
C TYR A 183 20.40 24.79 11.12
N ALA A 184 20.87 23.88 10.26
CA ALA A 184 20.02 23.03 9.42
C ALA A 184 19.10 22.12 10.23
N GLN A 185 19.65 21.34 11.18
CA GLN A 185 18.92 20.40 12.03
C GLN A 185 17.89 21.09 12.94
N ASN A 186 18.10 22.37 13.25
CA ASN A 186 17.20 23.18 14.08
C ASN A 186 16.25 24.07 13.25
N GLY A 187 16.04 23.73 11.96
CA GLY A 187 15.08 24.40 11.09
C GLY A 187 15.48 25.80 10.60
N GLN A 188 16.67 26.29 10.94
CA GLN A 188 17.16 27.63 10.56
C GLN A 188 17.95 27.60 9.24
N VAL A 189 17.38 26.96 8.21
CA VAL A 189 18.08 26.66 6.95
C VAL A 189 18.56 27.91 6.20
N ASN A 190 17.85 29.04 6.29
CA ASN A 190 18.28 30.30 5.70
C ASN A 190 19.58 30.84 6.31
N LEU A 191 19.76 30.68 7.62
CA LEU A 191 21.00 31.07 8.30
C LEU A 191 22.12 30.07 8.01
N ALA A 192 21.79 28.78 7.92
CA ALA A 192 22.72 27.75 7.46
C ALA A 192 23.27 28.10 6.08
N ARG A 193 22.39 28.50 5.13
CA ARG A 193 22.78 28.88 3.77
C ARG A 193 23.69 30.11 3.73
N LYS A 194 23.34 31.17 4.46
CA LYS A 194 24.19 32.37 4.54
C LYS A 194 25.57 32.03 5.12
N LEU A 195 25.62 31.16 6.12
CA LEU A 195 26.89 30.74 6.70
C LEU A 195 27.71 29.87 5.74
N PHE A 196 27.03 28.99 5.00
CA PHE A 196 27.64 28.17 3.97
C PHE A 196 28.25 29.02 2.86
N GLU A 197 27.59 30.08 2.39
CA GLU A 197 28.13 30.97 1.34
C GLU A 197 29.39 31.74 1.78
N VAL A 198 29.49 32.09 3.07
CA VAL A 198 30.66 32.80 3.64
C VAL A 198 31.79 31.83 4.04
N MET A 199 31.53 30.53 4.04
CA MET A 199 32.51 29.51 4.39
C MET A 199 33.69 29.54 3.38
N PRO A 200 34.95 29.64 3.84
CA PRO A 200 36.10 29.80 2.93
C PRO A 200 36.37 28.61 2.01
N GLU A 201 36.10 27.40 2.48
CA GLU A 201 36.32 26.15 1.75
C GLU A 201 35.14 25.22 2.00
N HIS A 202 34.56 24.66 0.94
CA HIS A 202 33.50 23.66 1.03
C HIS A 202 34.05 22.28 0.75
N ASN A 203 33.82 21.35 1.68
CA ASN A 203 34.09 19.92 1.48
C ASN A 203 32.78 19.15 1.25
N GLU A 204 32.88 17.89 0.82
CA GLU A 204 31.74 16.98 0.63
C GLU A 204 30.75 16.99 1.81
N VAL A 205 31.27 16.98 3.05
CA VAL A 205 30.45 16.98 4.27
C VAL A 205 29.65 18.28 4.44
N SER A 206 30.22 19.43 4.10
CA SER A 206 29.52 20.72 4.17
C SER A 206 28.41 20.84 3.13
N TRP A 207 28.65 20.38 1.90
CA TRP A 207 27.65 20.36 0.83
C TRP A 207 26.47 19.44 1.17
N THR A 208 26.78 18.22 1.59
CA THR A 208 25.77 17.22 1.99
C THR A 208 24.96 17.68 3.21
N ALA A 209 25.58 18.32 4.20
CA ALA A 209 24.87 18.89 5.35
C ALA A 209 23.84 19.95 4.93
N MET A 210 24.19 20.84 4.00
CA MET A 210 23.25 21.82 3.47
C MET A 210 22.12 21.19 2.67
N LEU A 211 22.40 20.18 1.84
CA LEU A 211 21.37 19.43 1.12
C LEU A 211 20.35 18.80 2.08
N PHE A 212 20.83 18.08 3.09
CA PHE A 212 19.96 17.49 4.11
C PHE A 212 19.14 18.56 4.84
N GLY A 213 19.74 19.73 5.13
CA GLY A 213 19.02 20.86 5.71
C GLY A 213 17.85 21.33 4.85
N TYR A 214 18.06 21.52 3.55
CA TYR A 214 16.99 21.90 2.63
C TYR A 214 15.91 20.82 2.52
N ILE A 215 16.30 19.55 2.41
CA ILE A 215 15.36 18.42 2.33
C ILE A 215 14.50 18.31 3.59
N GLN A 216 15.09 18.42 4.79
CA GLN A 216 14.35 18.38 6.06
C GLN A 216 13.39 19.57 6.22
N ALA A 217 13.76 20.75 5.70
CA ALA A 217 12.85 21.89 5.63
C ALA A 217 11.83 21.79 4.48
N GLY A 218 11.89 20.72 3.68
CA GLY A 218 11.01 20.46 2.56
C GLY A 218 11.23 21.37 1.35
N ARG A 219 12.36 22.09 1.28
CA ARG A 219 12.72 23.00 0.18
C ARG A 219 13.54 22.25 -0.87
N VAL A 220 12.88 21.36 -1.61
CA VAL A 220 13.56 20.41 -2.50
C VAL A 220 14.13 21.08 -3.74
N GLU A 221 13.51 22.16 -4.21
CA GLU A 221 13.97 22.96 -5.34
C GLU A 221 15.32 23.64 -5.03
N ASP A 222 15.45 24.25 -3.85
CA ASP A 222 16.73 24.82 -3.38
C ASP A 222 17.79 23.73 -3.19
N ALA A 223 17.39 22.52 -2.77
CA ALA A 223 18.29 21.38 -2.66
C ALA A 223 18.79 20.92 -4.03
N GLU A 224 17.91 20.91 -5.04
CA GLU A 224 18.26 20.55 -6.42
C GLU A 224 19.21 21.57 -7.04
N GLU A 225 18.96 22.87 -6.87
CA GLU A 225 19.88 23.93 -7.29
C GLU A 225 21.27 23.76 -6.65
N LEU A 226 21.30 23.47 -5.33
CA LEU A 226 22.54 23.23 -4.61
C LEU A 226 23.26 21.97 -5.09
N PHE A 227 22.52 20.90 -5.35
CA PHE A 227 23.05 19.63 -5.84
C PHE A 227 23.71 19.83 -7.19
N ASN A 228 23.05 20.52 -8.12
CA ASN A 228 23.58 20.85 -9.45
C ASN A 228 24.81 21.77 -9.41
N ALA A 229 24.91 22.63 -8.39
CA ALA A 229 26.10 23.48 -8.17
C ALA A 229 27.29 22.71 -7.56
N MET A 230 27.07 21.49 -7.05
CA MET A 230 28.13 20.70 -6.44
C MET A 230 29.12 20.19 -7.50
N PRO A 231 30.44 20.32 -7.29
CA PRO A 231 31.44 19.88 -8.27
C PRO A 231 31.42 18.37 -8.55
N GLU A 232 31.17 17.58 -7.51
CA GLU A 232 31.02 16.12 -7.58
C GLU A 232 29.72 15.72 -6.88
N HIS A 233 29.09 14.64 -7.34
CA HIS A 233 27.86 14.12 -6.73
C HIS A 233 28.18 12.83 -5.98
N PRO A 234 28.66 12.93 -4.72
CA PRO A 234 28.99 11.76 -3.94
C PRO A 234 27.73 11.01 -3.54
N LEU A 235 27.88 9.72 -3.23
CA LEU A 235 26.77 8.82 -2.95
C LEU A 235 25.81 9.33 -1.84
N PRO A 236 26.28 9.90 -0.72
CA PRO A 236 25.39 10.50 0.28
C PRO A 236 24.54 11.67 -0.25
N ALA A 237 25.08 12.48 -1.16
CA ALA A 237 24.32 13.58 -1.78
C ALA A 237 23.21 13.05 -2.69
N CYS A 238 23.52 12.05 -3.53
CA CYS A 238 22.52 11.40 -4.39
C CYS A 238 21.41 10.73 -3.57
N ASN A 239 21.78 10.00 -2.50
CA ASN A 239 20.81 9.37 -1.61
C ASN A 239 19.90 10.40 -0.93
N ALA A 240 20.46 11.54 -0.50
CA ALA A 240 19.68 12.63 0.05
C ALA A 240 18.66 13.15 -0.97
N MET A 241 19.08 13.39 -2.22
CA MET A 241 18.17 13.85 -3.28
C MET A 241 17.05 12.85 -3.59
N ILE A 242 17.34 11.54 -3.66
CA ILE A 242 16.33 10.49 -3.87
C ILE A 242 15.27 10.53 -2.75
N VAL A 243 15.71 10.62 -1.49
CA VAL A 243 14.80 10.72 -0.34
C VAL A 243 14.00 12.02 -0.39
N GLY A 244 14.63 13.15 -0.71
CA GLY A 244 13.98 14.46 -0.79
C GLY A 244 12.90 14.51 -1.87
N PHE A 245 13.21 14.07 -3.08
CA PHE A 245 12.25 13.96 -4.17
C PHE A 245 11.10 13.00 -3.83
N GLY A 246 11.42 11.84 -3.23
CA GLY A 246 10.41 10.87 -2.78
C GLY A 246 9.45 11.43 -1.72
N GLN A 247 9.90 12.30 -0.81
CA GLN A 247 9.02 12.93 0.18
C GLN A 247 8.03 13.95 -0.42
N ARG A 248 8.32 14.48 -1.60
CA ARG A 248 7.49 15.46 -2.32
C ARG A 248 6.68 14.85 -3.47
N GLY A 249 6.79 13.54 -3.69
CA GLY A 249 6.10 12.86 -4.80
C GLY A 249 6.73 13.10 -6.18
N MET A 250 7.93 13.68 -6.25
CA MET A 250 8.68 13.89 -7.49
C MET A 250 9.43 12.60 -7.88
N VAL A 251 8.69 11.52 -8.11
CA VAL A 251 9.24 10.18 -8.29
C VAL A 251 10.13 10.07 -9.54
N ASP A 252 9.79 10.75 -10.63
CA ASP A 252 10.60 10.77 -11.86
C ASP A 252 11.99 11.41 -11.64
N ALA A 253 12.06 12.47 -10.84
CA ALA A 253 13.34 13.10 -10.50
C ALA A 253 14.19 12.18 -9.61
N ALA A 254 13.56 11.49 -8.65
CA ALA A 254 14.23 10.49 -7.82
C ALA A 254 14.79 9.34 -8.68
N LYS A 255 13.99 8.82 -9.61
CA LYS A 255 14.39 7.78 -10.57
C LYS A 255 15.53 8.24 -11.47
N SER A 256 15.47 9.47 -11.99
CA SER A 256 16.53 10.05 -12.83
C SER A 256 17.87 10.12 -12.10
N VAL A 257 17.88 10.56 -10.84
CA VAL A 257 19.10 10.56 -10.01
C VAL A 257 19.62 9.14 -9.83
N PHE A 258 18.74 8.19 -9.49
CA PHE A 258 19.09 6.78 -9.29
C PHE A 258 19.71 6.12 -10.53
N GLU A 259 19.13 6.35 -11.71
CA GLU A 259 19.59 5.81 -12.99
C GLU A 259 20.97 6.35 -13.39
N ARG A 260 21.26 7.62 -13.08
CA ARG A 260 22.56 8.26 -13.36
C ARG A 260 23.69 7.78 -12.45
N MET A 261 23.40 7.09 -11.35
CA MET A 261 24.42 6.60 -10.41
C MET A 261 25.17 5.38 -10.96
N ARG A 262 26.49 5.48 -11.06
CA ARG A 262 27.37 4.36 -11.47
C ARG A 262 27.58 3.32 -10.37
N LYS A 263 27.53 3.75 -9.11
CA LYS A 263 27.69 2.90 -7.93
C LYS A 263 26.50 3.12 -7.02
N ARG A 264 25.83 2.04 -6.66
CA ARG A 264 24.66 2.02 -5.76
C ARG A 264 25.00 1.10 -4.60
N ASP A 265 24.75 1.58 -3.39
CA ASP A 265 24.86 0.77 -2.18
C ASP A 265 23.47 0.37 -1.67
N ASP A 266 23.40 -0.42 -0.60
CA ASP A 266 22.12 -0.86 -0.01
C ASP A 266 21.25 0.33 0.45
N GLY A 267 21.87 1.43 0.87
CA GLY A 267 21.18 2.68 1.20
C GLY A 267 20.50 3.33 -0.02
N THR A 268 21.18 3.34 -1.16
CA THR A 268 20.68 3.87 -2.44
C THR A 268 19.43 3.12 -2.88
N TRP A 269 19.50 1.78 -2.91
CA TRP A 269 18.37 0.92 -3.27
C TRP A 269 17.20 1.07 -2.29
N SER A 270 17.49 1.12 -0.99
CA SER A 270 16.46 1.33 0.02
C SER A 270 15.77 2.69 -0.12
N ALA A 271 16.49 3.74 -0.50
CA ALA A 271 15.94 5.08 -0.68
C ALA A 271 14.93 5.12 -1.84
N ILE A 272 15.28 4.54 -2.99
CA ILE A 272 14.38 4.53 -4.15
C ILE A 272 13.16 3.62 -3.93
N ILE A 273 13.34 2.45 -3.29
CA ILE A 273 12.22 1.56 -2.93
C ILE A 273 11.25 2.27 -1.98
N LYS A 274 11.77 3.01 -1.00
CA LYS A 274 10.94 3.79 -0.07
C LYS A 274 10.23 4.95 -0.78
N ALA A 275 10.88 5.59 -1.75
CA ALA A 275 10.26 6.63 -2.57
C ALA A 275 9.10 6.08 -3.39
N TYR A 276 9.24 4.90 -4.00
CA TYR A 276 8.15 4.24 -4.71
C TYR A 276 7.02 3.79 -3.78
N GLU A 277 7.33 3.12 -2.65
CA GLU A 277 6.33 2.69 -1.65
C GLU A 277 5.47 3.87 -1.18
N ARG A 278 6.12 4.99 -0.80
CA ARG A 278 5.43 6.15 -0.22
C ARG A 278 4.51 6.87 -1.21
N ASN A 279 4.79 6.78 -2.50
CA ASN A 279 4.03 7.42 -3.56
C ASN A 279 3.17 6.41 -4.35
N GLU A 280 2.92 5.23 -3.77
CA GLU A 280 2.03 4.19 -4.31
C GLU A 280 2.43 3.60 -5.68
N PHE A 281 3.69 3.75 -6.09
CA PHE A 281 4.29 3.06 -7.22
C PHE A 281 4.75 1.64 -6.81
N LEU A 282 3.78 0.83 -6.39
CA LEU A 282 4.00 -0.43 -5.68
C LEU A 282 4.69 -1.51 -6.56
N MET A 283 4.41 -1.53 -7.86
CA MET A 283 5.02 -2.49 -8.80
C MET A 283 6.48 -2.14 -9.10
N GLU A 284 6.78 -0.85 -9.25
CA GLU A 284 8.14 -0.33 -9.40
C GLU A 284 8.98 -0.63 -8.17
N ALA A 285 8.41 -0.51 -6.96
CA ALA A 285 9.07 -0.91 -5.72
C ALA A 285 9.44 -2.41 -5.73
N LEU A 286 8.52 -3.29 -6.16
CA LEU A 286 8.76 -4.74 -6.30
C LEU A 286 9.86 -5.07 -7.31
N SER A 287 9.78 -4.48 -8.50
CA SER A 287 10.79 -4.69 -9.55
C SER A 287 12.17 -4.22 -9.10
N THR A 288 12.26 -3.05 -8.48
CA THR A 288 13.50 -2.46 -7.98
C THR A 288 14.13 -3.31 -6.86
N PHE A 289 13.32 -3.91 -5.97
CA PHE A 289 13.84 -4.84 -4.96
C PHE A 289 14.38 -6.14 -5.57
N ARG A 290 13.75 -6.65 -6.64
CA ARG A 290 14.27 -7.80 -7.38
C ARG A 290 15.59 -7.48 -8.07
N GLU A 291 15.71 -6.32 -8.69
CA GLU A 291 16.96 -5.85 -9.28
C GLU A 291 18.07 -5.74 -8.23
N MET A 292 17.78 -5.17 -7.05
CA MET A 292 18.71 -5.11 -5.92
C MET A 292 19.25 -6.52 -5.56
N LEU A 293 18.37 -7.52 -5.49
CA LEU A 293 18.75 -8.90 -5.19
C LEU A 293 19.55 -9.56 -6.33
N HIS A 294 19.16 -9.28 -7.58
CA HIS A 294 19.85 -9.79 -8.77
C HIS A 294 21.28 -9.25 -8.88
N ASP A 295 21.49 -7.98 -8.53
CA ASP A 295 22.80 -7.33 -8.48
C ASP A 295 23.67 -7.80 -7.29
N GLY A 296 23.18 -8.75 -6.50
CA GLY A 296 23.88 -9.32 -5.35
C GLY A 296 24.01 -8.35 -4.18
N ILE A 297 23.25 -7.25 -4.17
CA ILE A 297 23.24 -6.29 -3.06
C ILE A 297 22.40 -6.88 -1.92
N ARG A 298 23.01 -6.97 -0.74
CA ARG A 298 22.33 -7.48 0.45
C ARG A 298 21.28 -6.45 0.91
N PRO A 299 20.00 -6.83 1.08
CA PRO A 299 18.98 -5.97 1.66
C PRO A 299 19.36 -5.45 3.04
N ASN A 300 18.85 -4.28 3.40
CA ASN A 300 18.91 -3.71 4.75
C ASN A 300 17.52 -3.67 5.40
N TYR A 301 17.44 -3.37 6.71
CA TYR A 301 16.17 -3.36 7.44
C TYR A 301 15.08 -2.50 6.77
N PRO A 302 15.36 -1.23 6.36
CA PRO A 302 14.31 -0.40 5.77
C PRO A 302 13.81 -0.92 4.42
N SER A 303 14.68 -1.43 3.54
CA SER A 303 14.26 -2.01 2.25
C SER A 303 13.33 -3.22 2.42
N VAL A 304 13.64 -4.11 3.38
CA VAL A 304 12.82 -5.29 3.69
C VAL A 304 11.46 -4.90 4.27
N ILE A 305 11.43 -3.96 5.21
CA ILE A 305 10.16 -3.49 5.79
C ILE A 305 9.30 -2.84 4.70
N SER A 306 9.90 -1.98 3.87
CA SER A 306 9.20 -1.29 2.77
C SER A 306 8.58 -2.29 1.81
N ILE A 307 9.34 -3.30 1.38
CA ILE A 307 8.83 -4.28 0.40
C ILE A 307 7.79 -5.23 0.99
N LEU A 308 7.86 -5.56 2.29
CA LEU A 308 6.80 -6.31 2.97
C LEU A 308 5.50 -5.51 3.04
N THR A 309 5.58 -4.20 3.31
CA THR A 309 4.43 -3.29 3.26
C THR A 309 3.83 -3.24 1.85
N VAL A 310 4.66 -3.14 0.81
CA VAL A 310 4.21 -3.20 -0.59
C VAL A 310 3.51 -4.53 -0.90
N CYS A 311 4.09 -5.67 -0.50
CA CYS A 311 3.46 -6.97 -0.67
C CYS A 311 2.11 -7.09 0.06
N ALA A 312 2.00 -6.49 1.25
CA ALA A 312 0.77 -6.45 2.03
C ALA A 312 -0.32 -5.61 1.35
N ALA A 313 0.06 -4.46 0.77
CA ALA A 313 -0.86 -3.57 0.07
C ALA A 313 -1.38 -4.18 -1.24
N LEU A 314 -0.52 -4.88 -1.98
CA LEU A 314 -0.88 -5.56 -3.24
C LEU A 314 -1.48 -6.97 -3.05
N ALA A 315 -1.51 -7.48 -1.81
CA ALA A 315 -1.91 -8.86 -1.48
C ALA A 315 -1.15 -9.96 -2.27
N VAL A 316 0.11 -9.70 -2.65
CA VAL A 316 0.94 -10.64 -3.45
C VAL A 316 1.69 -11.66 -2.58
N LEU A 317 0.98 -12.70 -2.17
CA LEU A 317 1.49 -13.70 -1.22
C LEU A 317 2.78 -14.40 -1.66
N ASP A 318 2.92 -14.71 -2.95
CA ASP A 318 4.09 -15.45 -3.44
C ASP A 318 5.37 -14.59 -3.41
N TYR A 319 5.27 -13.31 -3.78
CA TYR A 319 6.36 -12.35 -3.61
C TYR A 319 6.71 -12.14 -2.12
N GLY A 320 5.68 -12.05 -1.26
CA GLY A 320 5.89 -12.01 0.19
C GLY A 320 6.68 -13.20 0.73
N ARG A 321 6.51 -14.41 0.15
CA ARG A 321 7.29 -15.60 0.51
C ARG A 321 8.73 -15.53 0.01
N GLU A 322 8.98 -14.98 -1.18
CA GLU A 322 10.33 -14.72 -1.68
C GLU A 322 11.09 -13.76 -0.75
N VAL A 323 10.43 -12.66 -0.34
CA VAL A 323 10.97 -11.69 0.62
C VAL A 323 11.25 -12.36 1.96
N HIS A 324 10.32 -13.16 2.49
CA HIS A 324 10.54 -13.91 3.73
C HIS A 324 11.76 -14.86 3.62
N ALA A 325 11.94 -15.55 2.50
CA ALA A 325 13.15 -16.35 2.27
C ALA A 325 14.42 -15.49 2.23
N ALA A 326 14.37 -14.30 1.62
CA ALA A 326 15.49 -13.35 1.65
C ALA A 326 15.80 -12.84 3.07
N MET A 327 14.77 -12.62 3.89
CA MET A 327 14.93 -12.24 5.30
C MET A 327 15.70 -13.28 6.10
N LEU A 328 15.32 -14.56 5.97
CA LEU A 328 16.00 -15.67 6.65
C LEU A 328 17.47 -15.78 6.23
N ARG A 329 17.75 -15.67 4.93
CA ARG A 329 19.14 -15.67 4.40
C ARG A 329 19.98 -14.52 4.94
N CYS A 330 19.36 -13.38 5.21
CA CYS A 330 20.04 -12.19 5.70
C CYS A 330 20.01 -12.06 7.23
N SER A 331 19.46 -13.04 7.96
CA SER A 331 19.31 -13.02 9.42
C SER A 331 18.46 -11.85 9.96
N PHE A 332 17.47 -11.41 9.18
CA PHE A 332 16.49 -10.39 9.60
C PHE A 332 15.36 -10.95 10.47
N ASP A 333 15.32 -12.27 10.67
CA ASP A 333 14.33 -13.00 11.46
C ASP A 333 14.44 -12.81 12.98
N LYS A 334 15.49 -12.12 13.44
CA LYS A 334 15.75 -11.83 14.85
C LYS A 334 15.29 -10.44 15.28
N ASP A 335 14.93 -9.59 14.33
CA ASP A 335 14.52 -8.21 14.59
C ASP A 335 13.00 -8.10 14.72
N VAL A 336 12.58 -7.32 15.71
CA VAL A 336 11.16 -7.19 16.07
C VAL A 336 10.39 -6.48 14.96
N PHE A 337 10.97 -5.43 14.35
CA PHE A 337 10.26 -4.62 13.35
C PHE A 337 10.06 -5.37 12.04
N THR A 338 11.07 -6.09 11.56
CA THR A 338 10.98 -6.89 10.33
C THR A 338 9.99 -8.04 10.48
N VAL A 339 10.01 -8.76 11.61
CA VAL A 339 9.07 -9.86 11.87
C VAL A 339 7.63 -9.34 12.01
N SER A 340 7.45 -8.16 12.61
CA SER A 340 6.13 -7.53 12.74
C SER A 340 5.54 -7.15 11.38
N ALA A 341 6.36 -6.58 10.48
CA ALA A 341 5.98 -6.30 9.10
C ALA A 341 5.64 -7.60 8.32
N LEU A 342 6.41 -8.68 8.56
CA LEU A 342 6.18 -9.97 7.91
C LEU A 342 4.86 -10.63 8.33
N ILE A 343 4.54 -10.59 9.62
CA ILE A 343 3.25 -11.07 10.15
C ILE A 343 2.11 -10.28 9.50
N THR A 344 2.22 -8.95 9.48
CA THR A 344 1.22 -8.07 8.87
C THR A 344 1.02 -8.37 7.38
N MET A 345 2.10 -8.63 6.64
CA MET A 345 2.04 -9.04 5.23
C MET A 345 1.28 -10.36 5.07
N TYR A 346 1.58 -11.39 5.86
CA TYR A 346 0.85 -12.66 5.78
C TYR A 346 -0.63 -12.51 6.11
N ILE A 347 -0.97 -11.67 7.09
CA ILE A 347 -2.36 -11.37 7.45
C ILE A 347 -3.09 -10.67 6.30
N LYS A 348 -2.51 -9.61 5.73
CA LYS A 348 -3.13 -8.86 4.62
C LYS A 348 -3.26 -9.67 3.33
N CYS A 349 -2.34 -10.61 3.11
CA CYS A 349 -2.43 -11.60 2.03
C CYS A 349 -3.38 -12.79 2.35
N GLY A 350 -4.16 -12.73 3.44
CA GLY A 350 -5.14 -13.75 3.82
C GLY A 350 -4.57 -15.06 4.39
N ASN A 351 -3.25 -15.16 4.66
CA ASN A 351 -2.60 -16.37 5.16
C ASN A 351 -2.35 -16.33 6.68
N LEU A 352 -3.44 -16.38 7.45
CA LEU A 352 -3.42 -16.31 8.92
C LEU A 352 -2.64 -17.47 9.57
N ASP A 353 -2.62 -18.65 8.95
CA ASP A 353 -1.88 -19.80 9.47
C ASP A 353 -0.37 -19.56 9.48
N LYS A 354 0.19 -19.00 8.40
CA LYS A 354 1.61 -18.64 8.35
C LYS A 354 1.91 -17.49 9.30
N ALA A 355 1.03 -16.50 9.39
CA ALA A 355 1.16 -15.41 10.36
C ALA A 355 1.25 -15.95 11.80
N LYS A 356 0.33 -16.84 12.21
CA LYS A 356 0.33 -17.47 13.53
C LYS A 356 1.59 -18.30 13.79
N LYS A 357 2.09 -19.03 12.80
CA LYS A 357 3.34 -19.81 12.92
C LYS A 357 4.54 -18.90 13.16
N VAL A 358 4.70 -17.84 12.36
CA VAL A 358 5.80 -16.87 12.52
C VAL A 358 5.71 -16.19 13.89
N PHE A 359 4.51 -15.75 14.27
CA PHE A 359 4.25 -15.15 15.58
C PHE A 359 4.64 -16.09 16.74
N ASN A 360 4.23 -17.36 16.70
CA ASN A 360 4.54 -18.30 17.77
C ASN A 360 6.04 -18.61 17.89
N MET A 361 6.76 -18.66 16.77
CA MET A 361 8.19 -18.96 16.74
C MET A 361 9.08 -17.83 17.26
N PHE A 362 8.60 -16.58 17.26
CA PHE A 362 9.40 -15.41 17.64
C PHE A 362 9.23 -15.07 19.13
N GLU A 363 10.28 -15.18 19.93
CA GLU A 363 10.19 -15.06 21.40
C GLU A 363 10.20 -13.63 21.98
N PRO A 364 10.80 -12.59 21.37
CA PRO A 364 10.58 -11.21 21.82
C PRO A 364 9.40 -10.57 21.08
N LYS A 365 8.17 -10.72 21.57
CA LYS A 365 6.98 -10.11 20.95
C LYS A 365 6.77 -8.68 21.45
N ASP A 366 6.54 -7.73 20.55
CA ASP A 366 6.10 -6.37 20.90
C ASP A 366 4.58 -6.21 20.82
N VAL A 367 4.07 -5.07 21.28
CA VAL A 367 2.64 -4.74 21.25
C VAL A 367 2.12 -4.70 19.80
N VAL A 368 2.94 -4.28 18.84
CA VAL A 368 2.55 -4.18 17.43
C VAL A 368 2.22 -5.56 16.86
N MET A 369 3.01 -6.60 17.14
CA MET A 369 2.74 -7.96 16.71
C MET A 369 1.41 -8.50 17.24
N TRP A 370 1.13 -8.28 18.53
CA TRP A 370 -0.16 -8.68 19.12
C TRP A 370 -1.32 -7.94 18.47
N ASN A 371 -1.18 -6.63 18.26
CA ASN A 371 -2.19 -5.79 17.60
C ASN A 371 -2.47 -6.28 16.16
N SER A 372 -1.43 -6.60 15.39
CA SER A 372 -1.58 -7.15 14.03
C SER A 372 -2.35 -8.46 14.04
N MET A 373 -2.05 -9.39 14.96
CA MET A 373 -2.78 -10.66 15.07
C MET A 373 -4.26 -10.47 15.47
N ILE A 374 -4.54 -9.65 16.48
CA ILE A 374 -5.91 -9.39 16.97
C ILE A 374 -6.75 -8.74 15.87
N THR A 375 -6.26 -7.63 15.29
CA THR A 375 -6.96 -6.91 14.22
C THR A 375 -7.06 -7.77 12.95
N GLY A 376 -6.03 -8.54 12.62
CA GLY A 376 -6.01 -9.46 11.49
C GLY A 376 -7.08 -10.53 11.57
N TYR A 377 -7.18 -11.24 12.71
CA TYR A 377 -8.24 -12.23 12.93
C TYR A 377 -9.63 -11.59 12.95
N ALA A 378 -9.80 -10.42 13.56
CA ALA A 378 -11.06 -9.70 13.60
C ALA A 378 -11.55 -9.32 12.18
N GLN A 379 -10.66 -8.73 11.36
CA GLN A 379 -10.94 -8.33 9.98
C GLN A 379 -11.34 -9.52 9.09
N HIS A 380 -10.79 -10.71 9.35
CA HIS A 380 -11.05 -11.92 8.53
C HIS A 380 -12.25 -12.77 9.00
N GLY A 381 -13.13 -12.26 9.86
CA GLY A 381 -14.27 -13.08 10.30
C GLY A 381 -14.08 -13.82 11.61
N LEU A 382 -12.84 -13.98 12.07
CA LEU A 382 -12.44 -14.92 13.13
C LEU A 382 -12.36 -14.24 14.50
N GLY A 383 -13.46 -13.59 14.92
CA GLY A 383 -13.49 -12.80 16.15
C GLY A 383 -13.19 -13.60 17.43
N GLU A 384 -13.57 -14.88 17.51
CA GLU A 384 -13.22 -15.75 18.64
C GLU A 384 -11.71 -15.96 18.77
N GLU A 385 -11.00 -16.18 17.66
CA GLU A 385 -9.55 -16.30 17.67
C GLU A 385 -8.89 -14.96 18.04
N ALA A 386 -9.44 -13.84 17.56
CA ALA A 386 -8.94 -12.51 17.94
C ALA A 386 -9.02 -12.26 19.45
N LEU A 387 -10.13 -12.66 20.09
CA LEU A 387 -10.30 -12.55 21.55
C LEU A 387 -9.38 -13.50 22.32
N ARG A 388 -9.13 -14.72 21.81
CA ARG A 388 -8.12 -15.62 22.40
C ARG A 388 -6.73 -15.01 22.36
N ILE A 389 -6.32 -14.42 21.24
CA ILE A 389 -5.01 -13.74 21.13
C ILE A 389 -4.94 -12.53 22.07
N PHE A 390 -6.05 -11.78 22.26
CA PHE A 390 -6.12 -10.69 23.23
C PHE A 390 -5.91 -11.18 24.68
N ASP A 391 -6.53 -12.30 25.05
CA ASP A 391 -6.33 -12.87 26.38
C ASP A 391 -4.91 -13.43 26.57
N ASP A 392 -4.35 -14.07 25.55
CA ASP A 392 -2.94 -14.54 25.54
C ASP A 392 -1.96 -13.38 25.76
N MET A 393 -2.20 -12.21 25.13
CA MET A 393 -1.40 -10.99 25.32
C MET A 393 -1.40 -10.55 26.80
N ARG A 394 -2.57 -10.57 27.44
CA ARG A 394 -2.74 -10.19 28.85
C ARG A 394 -2.07 -11.20 29.79
N LEU A 395 -2.20 -12.49 29.50
CA LEU A 395 -1.54 -13.56 30.26
C LEU A 395 -0.01 -13.50 30.15
N ALA A 396 0.51 -13.03 29.02
CA ALA A 396 1.93 -12.77 28.82
C ALA A 396 2.45 -11.52 29.58
N GLY A 397 1.59 -10.79 30.29
CA GLY A 397 1.95 -9.59 31.05
C GLY A 397 2.17 -8.34 30.20
N MET A 398 1.76 -8.36 28.92
CA MET A 398 1.82 -7.21 28.03
C MET A 398 0.64 -6.27 28.31
N VAL A 399 0.89 -4.97 28.40
CA VAL A 399 -0.15 -3.97 28.64
C VAL A 399 -0.86 -3.65 27.31
N PRO A 400 -2.18 -3.87 27.18
CA PRO A 400 -2.95 -3.48 26.00
C PRO A 400 -2.90 -1.97 25.77
N ASP A 401 -2.68 -1.56 24.52
CA ASP A 401 -2.73 -0.16 24.10
C ASP A 401 -4.08 0.18 23.45
N ARG A 402 -4.26 1.44 23.02
CA ARG A 402 -5.48 1.91 22.36
C ARG A 402 -5.83 1.07 21.13
N ILE A 403 -4.84 0.67 20.32
CA ILE A 403 -5.05 -0.10 19.10
C ILE A 403 -5.46 -1.54 19.45
N THR A 404 -4.90 -2.11 20.51
CA THR A 404 -5.30 -3.44 21.03
C THR A 404 -6.79 -3.49 21.35
N TYR A 405 -7.29 -2.48 22.09
CA TYR A 405 -8.69 -2.42 22.48
C TYR A 405 -9.62 -2.23 21.28
N ILE A 406 -9.25 -1.41 20.29
CA ILE A 406 -10.03 -1.27 19.04
C ILE A 406 -10.16 -2.63 18.34
N GLY A 407 -9.07 -3.38 18.20
CA GLY A 407 -9.09 -4.71 17.58
C GLY A 407 -10.00 -5.71 18.31
N ALA A 408 -9.92 -5.74 19.65
CA ALA A 408 -10.76 -6.62 20.48
C ALA A 408 -12.25 -6.23 20.44
N LEU A 409 -12.57 -4.93 20.54
CA LEU A 409 -13.95 -4.44 20.44
C LEU A 409 -14.56 -4.68 19.05
N THR A 410 -13.76 -4.52 17.99
CA THR A 410 -14.15 -4.86 16.62
C THR A 410 -14.44 -6.36 16.50
N ALA A 411 -13.63 -7.22 17.12
CA ALA A 411 -13.89 -8.66 17.18
C ALA A 411 -15.20 -8.98 17.92
N CYS A 412 -15.50 -8.29 19.02
CA CYS A 412 -16.78 -8.40 19.72
C CYS A 412 -17.96 -7.96 18.86
N SER A 413 -17.85 -6.82 18.16
CA SER A 413 -18.88 -6.30 17.24
C SER A 413 -19.27 -7.39 16.23
N TYR A 414 -18.27 -7.90 15.55
CA TYR A 414 -18.39 -8.95 14.54
C TYR A 414 -18.89 -10.31 15.01
N THR A 415 -18.79 -10.62 16.31
CA THR A 415 -19.27 -11.88 16.90
C THR A 415 -20.56 -11.68 17.69
N GLY A 416 -21.08 -10.44 17.76
CA GLY A 416 -22.27 -10.09 18.52
C GLY A 416 -22.10 -10.25 20.04
N LYS A 417 -20.86 -10.31 20.55
CA LYS A 417 -20.58 -10.55 21.97
C LYS A 417 -20.65 -9.27 22.80
N VAL A 418 -21.86 -8.74 22.97
CA VAL A 418 -22.12 -7.46 23.66
C VAL A 418 -21.57 -7.44 25.09
N LYS A 419 -21.74 -8.53 25.84
CA LYS A 419 -21.29 -8.61 27.24
C LYS A 419 -19.77 -8.55 27.36
N GLU A 420 -19.05 -9.37 26.60
CA GLU A 420 -17.58 -9.36 26.58
C GLU A 420 -17.04 -8.01 26.09
N GLY A 421 -17.65 -7.41 25.07
CA GLY A 421 -17.28 -6.07 24.59
C GLY A 421 -17.42 -4.98 25.66
N LYS A 422 -18.52 -5.00 26.44
CA LYS A 422 -18.71 -4.10 27.59
C LYS A 422 -17.66 -4.31 28.67
N ASP A 423 -17.34 -5.57 29.00
CA ASP A 423 -16.33 -5.91 30.01
C ASP A 423 -14.93 -5.43 29.57
N ILE A 424 -14.58 -5.61 28.29
CA ILE A 424 -13.33 -5.13 27.70
C ILE A 424 -13.27 -3.60 27.71
N PHE A 425 -14.34 -2.92 27.30
CA PHE A 425 -14.42 -1.46 27.30
C PHE A 425 -14.27 -0.87 28.72
N ASN A 426 -14.95 -1.44 29.70
CA ASN A 426 -14.86 -1.00 31.11
C ASN A 426 -13.47 -1.28 31.72
N SER A 427 -12.75 -2.29 31.23
CA SER A 427 -11.38 -2.56 31.68
C SER A 427 -10.39 -1.44 31.28
N MET A 428 -10.72 -0.63 30.27
CA MET A 428 -9.90 0.53 29.87
C MET A 428 -9.90 1.62 30.95
N ASP A 429 -11.05 1.86 31.60
CA ASP A 429 -11.17 2.89 32.64
C ASP A 429 -10.42 2.52 33.94
N THR A 430 -10.27 1.21 34.20
CA THR A 430 -9.59 0.72 35.41
C THR A 430 -8.08 0.61 35.23
N ASN A 431 -7.58 0.44 34.00
CA ASN A 431 -6.16 0.47 33.67
C ASN A 431 -5.68 1.92 33.43
N SER A 432 -4.92 2.46 34.38
CA SER A 432 -4.37 3.84 34.40
C SER A 432 -3.58 4.34 33.16
N ALA A 433 -3.37 3.51 32.13
CA ALA A 433 -2.59 3.83 30.93
C ALA A 433 -3.41 4.26 29.69
N SER A 434 -4.71 3.94 29.60
CA SER A 434 -5.47 4.11 28.33
C SER A 434 -6.94 4.52 28.55
N ARG A 435 -7.24 5.82 28.56
CA ARG A 435 -8.63 6.31 28.56
C ARG A 435 -9.33 6.07 27.21
N PRO A 436 -10.62 5.67 27.19
CA PRO A 436 -11.40 5.57 25.96
C PRO A 436 -11.37 6.87 25.15
N GLY A 437 -11.07 6.75 23.85
CA GLY A 437 -11.15 7.84 22.87
C GLY A 437 -12.30 7.62 21.88
N ALA A 438 -12.56 8.59 21.00
CA ALA A 438 -13.67 8.55 20.03
C ALA A 438 -13.76 7.23 19.25
N GLU A 439 -12.62 6.70 18.78
CA GLU A 439 -12.55 5.43 18.03
C GLU A 439 -13.09 4.23 18.83
N HIS A 440 -12.88 4.19 20.15
CA HIS A 440 -13.36 3.10 21.00
C HIS A 440 -14.88 3.20 21.22
N TYR A 441 -15.39 4.43 21.38
CA TYR A 441 -16.84 4.68 21.43
C TYR A 441 -17.50 4.30 20.11
N SER A 442 -16.86 4.57 18.97
CA SER A 442 -17.35 4.13 17.65
C SER A 442 -17.50 2.62 17.57
N CYS A 443 -16.50 1.85 18.02
CA CYS A 443 -16.59 0.38 18.04
C CYS A 443 -17.71 -0.12 18.97
N MET A 444 -17.94 0.55 20.11
CA MET A 444 -19.02 0.19 21.03
C MET A 444 -20.42 0.53 20.47
N VAL A 445 -20.55 1.68 19.80
CA VAL A 445 -21.79 2.07 19.11
C VAL A 445 -22.10 1.11 17.97
N ASP A 446 -21.09 0.69 17.20
CA ASP A 446 -21.24 -0.34 16.18
C ASP A 446 -21.66 -1.70 16.78
N LEU A 447 -20.98 -2.16 17.85
CA LEU A 447 -21.35 -3.41 18.56
C LEU A 447 -22.79 -3.39 19.09
N LEU A 448 -23.18 -2.33 19.79
CA LEU A 448 -24.54 -2.17 20.32
C LEU A 448 -25.56 -2.03 19.19
N GLY A 449 -25.18 -1.30 18.14
CA GLY A 449 -25.97 -1.10 16.94
C GLY A 449 -26.27 -2.40 16.21
N GLN A 450 -25.26 -3.24 15.95
CA GLN A 450 -25.42 -4.56 15.32
C GLN A 450 -26.24 -5.53 16.17
N ALA A 451 -26.20 -5.38 17.50
CA ALA A 451 -27.00 -6.16 18.43
C ALA A 451 -28.46 -5.67 18.55
N GLY A 452 -28.83 -4.57 17.89
CA GLY A 452 -30.16 -3.95 17.96
C GLY A 452 -30.41 -3.14 19.24
N CYS A 453 -29.39 -2.88 20.06
CA CYS A 453 -29.48 -2.09 21.30
C CYS A 453 -29.32 -0.58 21.00
N LEU A 454 -30.17 -0.03 20.12
CA LEU A 454 -30.04 1.34 19.61
C LEU A 454 -30.16 2.42 20.68
N GLU A 455 -31.05 2.24 21.65
CA GLU A 455 -31.24 3.19 22.76
C GLU A 455 -30.01 3.22 23.67
N GLU A 456 -29.38 2.07 23.91
CA GLU A 456 -28.12 1.99 24.66
C GLU A 456 -26.97 2.63 23.88
N ALA A 457 -26.90 2.43 22.57
CA ALA A 457 -25.91 3.06 21.70
C ALA A 457 -26.05 4.60 21.71
N LEU A 458 -27.29 5.10 21.66
CA LEU A 458 -27.57 6.53 21.74
C LEU A 458 -27.23 7.13 23.11
N GLU A 459 -27.53 6.41 24.19
CA GLU A 459 -27.17 6.83 25.55
C GLU A 459 -25.65 6.88 25.74
N LEU A 460 -24.91 5.93 25.15
CA LEU A 460 -23.46 5.94 25.15
C LEU A 460 -22.89 7.19 24.45
N ILE A 461 -23.48 7.61 23.32
CA ILE A 461 -23.09 8.84 22.61
C ILE A 461 -23.39 10.10 23.42
N LYS A 462 -24.46 10.11 24.22
CA LYS A 462 -24.81 11.26 25.08
C LYS A 462 -23.91 11.39 26.31
N THR A 463 -23.41 10.26 26.82
CA THR A 463 -22.66 10.18 28.09
C THR A 463 -21.15 10.17 27.90
N MET A 464 -20.66 10.04 26.67
CA MET A 464 -19.22 10.02 26.41
C MET A 464 -18.52 11.37 26.71
N PRO A 465 -17.28 11.35 27.22
CA PRO A 465 -16.54 12.56 27.62
C PRO A 465 -15.82 13.25 26.46
N VAL A 466 -15.94 12.72 25.24
CA VAL A 466 -15.32 13.22 24.00
C VAL A 466 -16.44 13.70 23.06
N GLU A 467 -16.16 14.66 22.18
CA GLU A 467 -17.16 15.12 21.20
C GLU A 467 -17.38 14.04 20.11
N PRO A 468 -18.63 13.69 19.77
CA PRO A 468 -18.91 12.64 18.80
C PRO A 468 -18.63 13.11 17.38
N ASP A 469 -17.76 12.38 16.68
CA ASP A 469 -17.38 12.64 15.30
C ASP A 469 -18.33 11.99 14.28
N ALA A 470 -18.08 12.24 12.98
CA ALA A 470 -18.91 11.71 11.91
C ALA A 470 -18.90 10.18 11.83
N VAL A 471 -17.86 9.51 12.35
CA VAL A 471 -17.73 8.05 12.30
C VAL A 471 -18.69 7.42 13.31
N ILE A 472 -18.76 7.97 14.53
CA ILE A 472 -19.67 7.52 15.59
C ILE A 472 -21.14 7.70 15.19
N TRP A 473 -21.49 8.87 14.66
CA TRP A 473 -22.84 9.12 14.15
C TRP A 473 -23.16 8.24 12.94
N GLY A 474 -22.18 8.02 12.05
CA GLY A 474 -22.31 7.11 10.92
C GLY A 474 -22.63 5.67 11.34
N ALA A 475 -21.94 5.15 12.36
CA ALA A 475 -22.19 3.82 12.92
C ALA A 475 -23.61 3.68 13.49
N LEU A 476 -24.09 4.67 14.25
CA LEU A 476 -25.46 4.68 14.76
C LEU A 476 -26.50 4.72 13.61
N MET A 477 -26.29 5.55 12.60
CA MET A 477 -27.20 5.66 11.46
C MET A 477 -27.23 4.37 10.63
N GLY A 478 -26.09 3.70 10.47
CA GLY A 478 -26.01 2.37 9.88
C GLY A 478 -26.85 1.35 10.66
N ALA A 479 -26.73 1.34 11.99
CA ALA A 479 -27.52 0.47 12.85
C ALA A 479 -29.03 0.79 12.80
N CYS A 480 -29.42 2.07 12.82
CA CYS A 480 -30.82 2.48 12.65
C CYS A 480 -31.39 2.04 11.31
N ARG A 481 -30.60 2.07 10.23
CA ARG A 481 -30.98 1.55 8.91
C ARG A 481 -31.17 0.03 8.96
N MET A 482 -30.22 -0.71 9.54
CA MET A 482 -30.29 -2.17 9.69
C MET A 482 -31.54 -2.61 10.47
N HIS A 483 -31.87 -1.90 11.54
CA HIS A 483 -32.99 -2.23 12.44
C HIS A 483 -34.28 -1.48 12.12
N LYS A 484 -34.33 -0.72 11.02
CA LYS A 484 -35.50 0.06 10.54
C LYS A 484 -36.07 1.04 11.58
N ASN A 485 -35.21 1.64 12.40
CA ASN A 485 -35.61 2.64 13.41
C ASN A 485 -35.47 4.06 12.81
N ALA A 486 -36.55 4.54 12.17
CA ALA A 486 -36.59 5.84 11.52
C ALA A 486 -36.60 7.02 12.50
N GLU A 487 -37.10 6.83 13.72
CA GLU A 487 -37.29 7.89 14.71
C GLU A 487 -35.94 8.43 15.22
N ILE A 488 -35.02 7.54 15.62
CA ILE A 488 -33.66 7.93 16.05
C ILE A 488 -32.86 8.51 14.88
N ALA A 489 -33.04 7.96 13.67
CA ALA A 489 -32.36 8.40 12.46
C ALA A 489 -32.74 9.82 12.04
N GLU A 490 -34.03 10.16 12.07
CA GLU A 490 -34.52 11.51 11.74
C GLU A 490 -34.10 12.54 12.80
N LEU A 491 -34.09 12.17 14.08
CA LEU A 491 -33.77 13.09 15.18
C LEU A 491 -32.29 13.51 15.18
N HIS A 492 -31.38 12.62 14.77
CA HIS A 492 -29.93 12.82 14.92
C HIS A 492 -29.14 12.85 13.59
N GLY A 493 -29.80 12.73 12.43
CA GLY A 493 -29.16 12.72 11.11
C GLY A 493 -28.31 13.96 10.79
N ASN A 494 -28.67 15.14 11.31
CA ASN A 494 -27.91 16.39 11.08
C ASN A 494 -26.50 16.38 11.69
N HIS A 495 -26.22 15.53 12.70
CA HIS A 495 -24.92 15.46 13.36
C HIS A 495 -23.88 14.64 12.57
N ALA A 496 -24.32 13.69 11.74
CA ALA A 496 -23.45 12.93 10.85
C ALA A 496 -22.87 13.79 9.71
N ASP A 497 -23.63 14.79 9.26
CA ASP A 497 -23.29 15.65 8.11
C ASP A 497 -22.34 16.81 8.47
N ALA A 498 -22.31 17.23 9.74
CA ALA A 498 -21.51 18.37 10.19
C ALA A 498 -19.98 18.12 10.21
N GLY A 499 -19.56 16.84 10.28
CA GLY A 499 -18.13 16.46 10.33
C GLY A 499 -17.44 16.38 8.97
N ARG A 500 -18.16 16.56 7.85
CA ARG A 500 -17.61 16.50 6.48
C ARG A 500 -17.33 17.89 5.90
N GLY A 501 -16.52 18.71 6.57
CA GLY A 501 -15.68 19.79 5.99
C GLY A 501 -16.24 20.78 4.94
N LEU A 502 -17.56 20.91 4.72
CA LEU A 502 -18.15 21.74 3.66
C LEU A 502 -18.67 23.07 4.24
N THR A 503 -18.19 24.20 3.72
CA THR A 503 -18.56 25.53 4.25
C THR A 503 -20.00 25.93 3.91
N ARG A 504 -20.64 26.65 4.85
CA ARG A 504 -22.04 27.15 4.84
C ARG A 504 -22.52 27.81 3.53
N ARG A 505 -21.61 28.31 2.69
CA ARG A 505 -21.91 29.03 1.45
C ARG A 505 -22.25 28.10 0.29
N GLU A 506 -21.58 26.95 0.19
CA GLU A 506 -21.88 25.87 -0.77
C GLU A 506 -23.21 25.19 -0.42
N LEU A 507 -23.48 25.07 0.89
CA LEU A 507 -24.68 24.44 1.43
C LEU A 507 -25.94 25.29 1.20
N LEU A 508 -25.86 26.62 1.35
CA LEU A 508 -26.96 27.54 1.04
C LEU A 508 -27.32 27.55 -0.46
N HIS A 509 -26.34 27.34 -1.35
CA HIS A 509 -26.60 27.25 -2.79
C HIS A 509 -27.37 25.96 -3.15
N ARG A 510 -27.03 24.83 -2.51
CA ARG A 510 -27.71 23.54 -2.74
C ARG A 510 -29.06 23.41 -2.02
N MET A 511 -29.23 24.03 -0.85
CA MET A 511 -30.51 24.08 -0.13
C MET A 511 -31.55 24.97 -0.83
N ALA A 512 -31.11 26.10 -1.42
CA ALA A 512 -32.00 27.01 -2.16
C ALA A 512 -32.64 26.34 -3.40
N VAL A 513 -32.00 25.32 -3.96
CA VAL A 513 -32.51 24.53 -5.09
C VAL A 513 -33.48 23.43 -4.64
N ARG A 514 -33.34 22.88 -3.43
CA ARG A 514 -34.20 21.79 -2.91
C ARG A 514 -35.55 22.23 -2.31
N SER A 515 -35.74 23.50 -1.95
CA SER A 515 -36.95 23.94 -1.20
C SER A 515 -38.08 24.56 -2.04
N LYS A 516 -37.95 24.77 -3.35
CA LYS A 516 -38.98 25.52 -4.13
C LYS A 516 -39.88 24.70 -5.06
N ALA A 517 -39.66 23.39 -5.24
CA ALA A 517 -40.46 22.59 -6.18
C ALA A 517 -41.48 21.61 -5.52
N ARG A 518 -41.33 21.27 -4.23
CA ARG A 518 -42.17 20.24 -3.57
C ARG A 518 -43.45 20.80 -2.90
N ALA A 519 -43.58 22.12 -2.74
CA ALA A 519 -44.73 22.74 -2.07
C ALA A 519 -45.82 23.30 -3.02
N ALA A 520 -45.64 23.24 -4.34
CA ALA A 520 -46.56 23.88 -5.30
C ALA A 520 -47.32 22.93 -6.25
N ARG A 521 -47.08 21.61 -6.23
CA ARG A 521 -47.81 20.65 -7.10
C ARG A 521 -48.64 19.59 -6.39
N LEU A 522 -48.66 19.56 -5.06
CA LEU A 522 -49.53 18.67 -4.27
C LEU A 522 -50.86 19.32 -3.85
N LEU A 523 -51.25 20.47 -4.43
CA LEU A 523 -52.50 21.18 -4.10
C LEU A 523 -53.39 21.52 -5.31
N SER A 524 -53.34 20.75 -6.41
CA SER A 524 -54.42 20.82 -7.40
C SER A 524 -54.52 19.56 -8.29
N GLY A 525 -55.49 18.70 -7.96
CA GLY A 525 -56.08 17.68 -8.83
C GLY A 525 -55.31 16.35 -8.91
N GLY A 526 -55.82 15.19 -8.51
CA GLY A 526 -57.19 14.76 -8.24
C GLY A 526 -57.58 13.64 -9.20
N GLY A 527 -57.67 12.40 -8.69
CA GLY A 527 -58.58 11.36 -9.18
C GLY A 527 -58.00 10.20 -9.98
N GLY A 528 -58.21 8.97 -9.47
CA GLY A 528 -58.56 7.81 -10.31
C GLY A 528 -57.63 6.59 -10.31
N GLY A 529 -57.89 5.65 -9.38
CA GLY A 529 -58.06 4.20 -9.61
C GLY A 529 -57.03 3.33 -10.38
N GLY A 530 -56.70 2.18 -9.77
CA GLY A 530 -56.35 0.94 -10.48
C GLY A 530 -54.94 0.40 -10.23
N GLY A 531 -54.83 -0.85 -9.78
CA GLY A 531 -53.55 -1.54 -9.60
C GLY A 531 -52.80 -1.79 -10.92
N GLY A 532 -51.48 -1.92 -10.84
CA GLY A 532 -50.62 -2.24 -11.97
C GLY A 532 -49.17 -2.43 -11.51
N GLY A 533 -48.49 -3.42 -12.11
CA GLY A 533 -47.12 -3.84 -11.77
C GLY A 533 -46.06 -2.76 -11.93
N GLY A 534 -44.88 -3.06 -11.37
CA GLY A 534 -43.70 -2.19 -11.40
C GLY A 534 -43.41 -1.68 -12.80
N ALA A 535 -43.16 -0.38 -12.90
CA ALA A 535 -42.89 0.28 -14.17
C ALA A 535 -41.60 -0.28 -14.82
N PRO A 536 -41.55 -0.38 -16.16
CA PRO A 536 -40.33 -0.67 -16.94
C PRO A 536 -39.14 0.20 -16.52
N ALA A 537 -37.99 -0.41 -16.27
CA ALA A 537 -36.72 0.32 -16.10
C ALA A 537 -35.85 0.09 -17.35
N SER A 538 -35.41 1.18 -17.98
CA SER A 538 -34.43 1.15 -19.07
C SER A 538 -33.24 2.06 -18.73
N ALA A 539 -32.05 1.66 -19.18
CA ALA A 539 -30.84 2.46 -19.02
C ALA A 539 -30.18 2.67 -20.38
N ARG A 540 -29.75 3.92 -20.65
CA ARG A 540 -28.97 4.24 -21.85
C ARG A 540 -27.54 3.77 -21.66
N VAL A 541 -26.93 3.31 -22.74
CA VAL A 541 -25.57 2.76 -22.73
C VAL A 541 -24.80 3.28 -23.92
N ASP A 542 -23.63 3.86 -23.71
CA ASP A 542 -22.76 4.35 -24.79
C ASP A 542 -21.45 3.55 -24.82
N PRO A 543 -20.82 3.37 -25.99
CA PRO A 543 -19.46 2.85 -26.04
C PRO A 543 -18.49 3.84 -25.38
N GLY A 544 -17.60 3.33 -24.53
CA GLY A 544 -16.59 4.10 -23.79
C GLY A 544 -15.53 4.72 -24.68
N ALA A 545 -14.63 5.51 -24.08
CA ALA A 545 -13.60 6.23 -24.82
C ALA A 545 -12.62 5.27 -25.53
N TYR A 546 -12.48 5.45 -26.85
CA TYR A 546 -11.51 4.73 -27.67
C TYR A 546 -10.07 5.15 -27.31
N THR A 547 -9.23 4.20 -26.88
CA THR A 547 -7.91 4.50 -26.27
C THR A 547 -6.71 4.45 -27.23
N GLY A 548 -6.85 4.05 -28.50
CA GLY A 548 -5.70 4.02 -29.42
C GLY A 548 -5.88 3.10 -30.63
N VAL A 549 -4.77 2.61 -31.21
CA VAL A 549 -4.72 1.87 -32.49
C VAL A 549 -5.41 0.50 -32.46
N VAL A 550 -5.75 -0.04 -31.28
CA VAL A 550 -6.54 -1.28 -31.13
C VAL A 550 -7.90 -0.90 -30.54
N PRO A 551 -9.03 -1.35 -31.13
CA PRO A 551 -10.35 -1.09 -30.59
C PRO A 551 -10.53 -1.86 -29.30
N ASP A 552 -10.37 -1.14 -28.20
CA ASP A 552 -10.66 -1.62 -26.85
C ASP A 552 -11.61 -0.60 -26.20
N THR A 553 -12.89 -0.97 -26.10
CA THR A 553 -13.95 -0.11 -25.53
C THR A 553 -14.86 -0.96 -24.66
N GLU A 554 -15.30 -0.42 -23.52
CA GLU A 554 -16.36 -0.99 -22.69
C GLU A 554 -17.70 -0.28 -22.95
N TYR A 555 -18.83 -0.89 -22.60
CA TYR A 555 -20.12 -0.23 -22.65
C TYR A 555 -20.44 0.45 -21.31
N LEU A 556 -20.64 1.76 -21.33
CA LEU A 556 -20.92 2.60 -20.16
C LEU A 556 -22.42 2.82 -20.01
N VAL A 557 -22.99 2.37 -18.90
CA VAL A 557 -24.39 2.59 -18.53
C VAL A 557 -24.55 3.96 -17.89
N HIS A 558 -25.47 4.77 -18.42
CA HIS A 558 -25.82 6.08 -17.92
C HIS A 558 -27.05 5.99 -17.01
N LEU A 559 -26.87 6.34 -15.75
CA LEU A 559 -27.91 6.33 -14.72
C LEU A 559 -27.84 7.63 -13.93
N ALA A 560 -28.86 7.90 -13.11
CA ALA A 560 -28.77 9.00 -12.16
C ALA A 560 -28.83 8.48 -10.72
N ILE A 561 -27.91 8.91 -9.86
CA ILE A 561 -27.81 8.48 -8.47
C ILE A 561 -28.18 9.63 -7.52
N GLY A 562 -28.86 9.31 -6.42
CA GLY A 562 -29.14 10.23 -5.32
C GLY A 562 -30.45 11.00 -5.46
N THR A 563 -30.73 11.89 -4.50
CA THR A 563 -31.96 12.70 -4.45
C THR A 563 -31.67 14.18 -4.16
N PRO A 564 -31.68 15.10 -5.15
CA PRO A 564 -32.15 14.90 -6.51
C PRO A 564 -31.20 14.03 -7.32
N PRO A 565 -31.71 13.29 -8.33
CA PRO A 565 -30.89 12.45 -9.19
C PRO A 565 -29.76 13.24 -9.85
N GLN A 566 -28.53 12.73 -9.77
CA GLN A 566 -27.35 13.26 -10.47
C GLN A 566 -26.85 12.23 -11.48
N PRO A 567 -26.59 12.61 -12.73
CA PRO A 567 -26.13 11.68 -13.75
C PRO A 567 -24.74 11.11 -13.40
N VAL A 568 -24.56 9.81 -13.61
CA VAL A 568 -23.31 9.06 -13.45
C VAL A 568 -23.13 8.08 -14.61
N GLN A 569 -21.90 7.61 -14.80
CA GLN A 569 -21.55 6.57 -15.76
C GLN A 569 -20.95 5.38 -15.00
N LEU A 570 -21.43 4.17 -15.31
CA LEU A 570 -20.96 2.92 -14.71
C LEU A 570 -20.64 1.90 -15.80
N ILE A 571 -19.72 0.99 -15.55
CA ILE A 571 -19.38 -0.08 -16.48
C ILE A 571 -20.46 -1.18 -16.44
N LEU A 572 -20.85 -1.66 -17.62
CA LEU A 572 -21.67 -2.85 -17.80
C LEU A 572 -20.79 -4.10 -17.82
N ASP A 573 -20.91 -4.95 -16.80
CA ASP A 573 -20.18 -6.22 -16.72
C ASP A 573 -21.15 -7.39 -16.52
N THR A 574 -21.27 -8.24 -17.54
CA THR A 574 -22.03 -9.50 -17.48
C THR A 574 -21.16 -10.71 -17.12
N GLY A 575 -19.84 -10.60 -17.22
CA GLY A 575 -18.90 -11.69 -16.99
C GLY A 575 -18.52 -11.89 -15.53
N SER A 576 -18.64 -10.86 -14.70
CA SER A 576 -18.35 -10.93 -13.26
C SER A 576 -19.36 -10.12 -12.42
N ASP A 577 -19.31 -10.29 -11.09
CA ASP A 577 -20.12 -9.48 -10.16
C ASP A 577 -19.22 -8.89 -9.08
N LEU A 578 -19.72 -7.85 -8.42
CA LEU A 578 -19.12 -7.26 -7.23
C LEU A 578 -19.00 -8.32 -6.14
N ASN A 579 -17.78 -8.86 -5.98
CA ASN A 579 -17.52 -9.84 -4.94
C ASN A 579 -17.33 -9.13 -3.59
N TRP A 580 -18.30 -9.30 -2.70
CA TRP A 580 -18.16 -8.98 -1.28
C TRP A 580 -17.31 -10.06 -0.61
N GLY A 581 -15.99 -9.85 -0.59
CA GLY A 581 -15.14 -10.55 0.38
C GLY A 581 -15.61 -10.16 1.78
N ASN A 582 -15.92 -11.14 2.63
CA ASN A 582 -16.45 -10.88 3.96
C ASN A 582 -15.58 -9.85 4.72
N ARG A 583 -16.11 -8.61 4.85
CA ARG A 583 -15.74 -7.52 5.80
C ARG A 583 -14.74 -6.45 5.36
N THR A 584 -14.65 -6.13 4.09
CA THR A 584 -14.16 -4.80 3.67
C THR A 584 -15.19 -4.11 2.77
N CYS A 585 -15.43 -2.82 2.97
CA CYS A 585 -16.17 -2.02 1.98
C CYS A 585 -15.41 -1.90 0.66
N VAL A 586 -14.21 -2.48 0.53
CA VAL A 586 -13.39 -2.45 -0.67
C VAL A 586 -13.73 -3.66 -1.54
N TYR A 587 -14.07 -3.44 -2.81
CA TYR A 587 -14.16 -4.49 -3.82
C TYR A 587 -12.92 -4.48 -4.70
N VAL A 588 -12.53 -5.65 -5.18
CA VAL A 588 -11.56 -5.83 -6.27
C VAL A 588 -12.26 -6.67 -7.32
N CYS A 589 -12.47 -6.10 -8.49
CA CYS A 589 -12.99 -6.76 -9.67
C CYS A 589 -11.81 -6.96 -10.63
N ALA A 590 -11.52 -8.21 -10.98
CA ALA A 590 -10.59 -8.55 -12.04
C ALA A 590 -11.40 -8.99 -13.25
N TYR A 591 -11.23 -8.29 -14.36
CA TYR A 591 -11.91 -8.60 -15.60
C TYR A 591 -11.15 -9.71 -16.33
N ALA A 592 -11.80 -10.33 -17.31
CA ALA A 592 -11.26 -11.50 -17.97
C ALA A 592 -10.05 -11.19 -18.89
N ASP A 593 -9.77 -9.92 -19.15
CA ASP A 593 -8.57 -9.40 -19.83
C ASP A 593 -7.39 -9.10 -18.86
N ASN A 594 -7.54 -9.44 -17.58
CA ASN A 594 -6.62 -9.13 -16.46
C ASN A 594 -6.56 -7.66 -16.02
N SER A 595 -7.42 -6.81 -16.54
CA SER A 595 -7.60 -5.47 -15.99
C SER A 595 -8.25 -5.57 -14.59
N ILE A 596 -8.01 -4.57 -13.74
CA ILE A 596 -8.45 -4.62 -12.33
C ILE A 596 -9.04 -3.28 -11.92
N THR A 597 -10.25 -3.32 -11.36
CA THR A 597 -10.92 -2.20 -10.72
C THR A 597 -10.99 -2.48 -9.22
N THR A 598 -10.41 -1.60 -8.42
CA THR A 598 -10.50 -1.61 -6.96
C THR A 598 -11.25 -0.37 -6.50
N GLY A 599 -12.21 -0.53 -5.61
CA GLY A 599 -13.05 0.58 -5.19
C GLY A 599 -13.76 0.33 -3.88
N SER A 600 -14.61 1.25 -3.45
CA SER A 600 -15.49 1.05 -2.30
C SER A 600 -16.92 0.74 -2.74
N LEU A 601 -17.57 -0.22 -2.12
CA LEU A 601 -18.99 -0.49 -2.28
C LEU A 601 -19.81 0.56 -1.54
N ASP A 602 -20.80 1.13 -2.23
CA ASP A 602 -21.77 2.07 -1.68
C ASP A 602 -23.18 1.69 -2.13
N ALA A 603 -24.21 2.28 -1.52
CA ALA A 603 -25.60 2.04 -1.90
C ALA A 603 -26.44 3.33 -1.85
N ASP A 604 -27.15 3.62 -2.94
CA ASP A 604 -27.97 4.83 -3.06
C ASP A 604 -29.19 4.58 -3.98
N THR A 605 -29.92 5.63 -4.33
CA THR A 605 -31.12 5.59 -5.16
C THR A 605 -30.76 5.74 -6.61
N PHE A 606 -30.97 4.70 -7.41
CA PHE A 606 -30.78 4.80 -8.87
C PHE A 606 -32.07 5.26 -9.50
N THR A 607 -31.96 6.20 -10.43
CA THR A 607 -33.06 6.71 -11.22
C THR A 607 -32.81 6.34 -12.68
N PHE A 608 -33.74 5.56 -13.21
CA PHE A 608 -33.77 5.07 -14.57
C PHE A 608 -34.66 5.97 -15.42
N ALA A 609 -34.21 6.29 -16.63
CA ALA A 609 -35.03 7.02 -17.59
C ALA A 609 -36.03 6.05 -18.23
N ALA A 610 -37.32 6.37 -18.25
CA ALA A 610 -38.28 5.61 -19.05
C ALA A 610 -38.02 5.86 -20.54
N GLY A 611 -37.93 4.76 -21.31
CA GLY A 611 -37.73 4.79 -22.76
C GLY A 611 -38.79 5.57 -23.54
N ASP A 612 -39.94 5.83 -22.94
CA ASP A 612 -40.98 6.73 -23.44
C ASP A 612 -41.34 7.76 -22.37
N SER A 613 -41.86 8.92 -22.79
CA SER A 613 -42.20 10.15 -22.03
C SER A 613 -43.05 10.03 -20.74
N SER A 614 -43.19 8.85 -20.14
CA SER A 614 -43.86 8.54 -18.89
C SER A 614 -42.88 8.20 -17.75
N GLY A 615 -42.35 9.23 -17.10
CA GLY A 615 -41.86 9.18 -15.72
C GLY A 615 -40.50 8.51 -15.49
N GLU A 616 -39.68 9.12 -14.63
CA GLU A 616 -38.45 8.51 -14.11
C GLU A 616 -38.79 7.46 -13.04
N ALA A 617 -38.15 6.29 -13.10
CA ALA A 617 -38.29 5.24 -12.09
C ALA A 617 -37.10 5.28 -11.13
N SER A 618 -37.32 5.67 -9.88
CA SER A 618 -36.28 5.70 -8.84
C SER A 618 -36.38 4.49 -7.92
N VAL A 619 -35.29 3.73 -7.80
CA VAL A 619 -35.17 2.55 -6.94
C VAL A 619 -34.13 2.82 -5.85
N PRO A 620 -34.54 2.91 -4.57
CA PRO A 620 -33.62 3.18 -3.46
C PRO A 620 -32.84 1.95 -3.02
N GLY A 621 -31.63 2.18 -2.50
CA GLY A 621 -30.84 1.16 -1.79
C GLY A 621 -30.14 0.15 -2.70
N LEU A 622 -29.85 0.55 -3.93
CA LEU A 622 -29.08 -0.27 -4.86
C LEU A 622 -27.58 -0.08 -4.60
N ALA A 623 -26.91 -1.19 -4.35
CA ALA A 623 -25.48 -1.29 -4.16
C ALA A 623 -24.74 -1.21 -5.50
N PHE A 624 -23.60 -0.52 -5.50
CA PHE A 624 -22.70 -0.38 -6.64
C PHE A 624 -21.28 -0.15 -6.15
N GLY A 625 -20.29 -0.35 -7.03
CA GLY A 625 -18.90 -0.09 -6.73
C GLY A 625 -18.50 1.32 -7.15
N CYS A 626 -17.97 2.11 -6.22
CA CYS A 626 -17.26 3.36 -6.47
C CYS A 626 -15.78 3.06 -6.73
N GLY A 627 -15.34 3.11 -7.99
CA GLY A 627 -13.93 2.86 -8.34
C GLY A 627 -13.00 3.89 -7.70
N LEU A 628 -11.89 3.42 -7.12
CA LEU A 628 -10.84 4.24 -6.53
C LEU A 628 -9.52 4.08 -7.29
N PHE A 629 -9.24 2.86 -7.76
CA PHE A 629 -8.05 2.51 -8.51
C PHE A 629 -8.42 1.54 -9.62
N ASN A 630 -8.34 2.01 -10.86
CA ASN A 630 -8.71 1.24 -12.04
C ASN A 630 -7.43 1.10 -12.90
N ASN A 631 -7.05 -0.13 -13.30
CA ASN A 631 -5.85 -0.42 -14.09
C ASN A 631 -6.18 -1.20 -15.38
N GLY A 632 -5.78 -0.69 -16.54
CA GLY A 632 -6.18 -1.18 -17.86
C GLY A 632 -6.55 -0.02 -18.79
N ILE A 633 -7.66 -0.14 -19.51
CA ILE A 633 -8.23 0.91 -20.40
C ILE A 633 -8.71 2.14 -19.60
N PHE A 634 -8.72 2.05 -18.27
CA PHE A 634 -9.24 3.07 -17.35
C PHE A 634 -8.36 4.32 -17.28
N THR A 635 -8.83 5.43 -17.83
CA THR A 635 -8.12 6.73 -17.81
C THR A 635 -8.67 7.71 -16.77
N SER A 636 -9.73 7.34 -16.04
CA SER A 636 -10.36 8.19 -15.03
C SER A 636 -10.48 7.49 -13.68
N ASN A 637 -10.15 8.22 -12.61
CA ASN A 637 -10.27 7.77 -11.21
C ASN A 637 -11.72 7.83 -10.68
N GLU A 638 -12.72 8.06 -11.55
CA GLU A 638 -14.11 8.36 -11.16
C GLU A 638 -15.14 7.35 -11.70
N THR A 639 -14.72 6.28 -12.39
CA THR A 639 -15.63 5.26 -12.94
C THR A 639 -15.93 4.16 -11.93
N GLY A 640 -17.21 3.97 -11.63
CA GLY A 640 -17.74 2.87 -10.81
C GLY A 640 -18.26 1.69 -11.64
N ILE A 641 -18.67 0.62 -10.97
CA ILE A 641 -19.22 -0.60 -11.59
C ILE A 641 -20.60 -0.93 -11.02
N ALA A 642 -21.52 -1.32 -11.90
CA ALA A 642 -22.75 -2.03 -11.53
C ALA A 642 -22.70 -3.39 -12.22
N GLY A 643 -22.51 -4.46 -11.43
CA GLY A 643 -22.46 -5.82 -11.98
C GLY A 643 -23.80 -6.24 -12.57
N PHE A 644 -23.78 -6.92 -13.70
CA PHE A 644 -24.94 -7.56 -14.34
C PHE A 644 -24.85 -9.08 -14.33
N GLY A 645 -23.86 -9.65 -13.63
CA GLY A 645 -23.72 -11.08 -13.40
C GLY A 645 -24.85 -11.70 -12.55
N ARG A 646 -24.58 -12.89 -12.03
CA ARG A 646 -25.53 -13.73 -11.27
C ARG A 646 -25.36 -13.63 -9.75
N GLY A 647 -24.45 -12.80 -9.26
CA GLY A 647 -24.24 -12.67 -7.82
C GLY A 647 -25.32 -11.84 -7.14
N ALA A 648 -25.26 -11.79 -5.80
CA ALA A 648 -26.27 -11.13 -4.98
C ALA A 648 -26.25 -9.60 -5.11
N LEU A 649 -25.16 -9.02 -5.59
CA LEU A 649 -24.98 -7.59 -5.78
C LEU A 649 -25.17 -7.16 -7.24
N SER A 650 -25.50 -8.08 -8.14
CA SER A 650 -25.80 -7.70 -9.51
C SER A 650 -27.10 -6.92 -9.60
N LEU A 651 -27.19 -5.98 -10.53
CA LEU A 651 -28.36 -5.14 -10.71
C LEU A 651 -29.63 -5.97 -10.98
N PRO A 652 -29.62 -7.03 -11.81
CA PRO A 652 -30.79 -7.91 -11.96
C PRO A 652 -31.22 -8.57 -10.65
N SER A 653 -30.27 -9.06 -9.85
CA SER A 653 -30.55 -9.68 -8.54
C SER A 653 -31.12 -8.70 -7.53
N GLN A 654 -30.55 -7.50 -7.46
CA GLN A 654 -31.00 -6.44 -6.55
C GLN A 654 -32.40 -5.91 -6.92
N LEU A 655 -32.69 -5.80 -8.22
CA LEU A 655 -34.01 -5.43 -8.74
C LEU A 655 -35.02 -6.57 -8.71
N LYS A 656 -34.57 -7.81 -8.48
CA LYS A 656 -35.39 -9.03 -8.49
C LYS A 656 -36.14 -9.20 -9.82
N VAL A 657 -35.43 -9.00 -10.93
CA VAL A 657 -35.97 -9.26 -12.27
C VAL A 657 -35.62 -10.67 -12.71
N ASP A 658 -36.56 -11.30 -13.39
CA ASP A 658 -36.41 -12.68 -13.88
C ASP A 658 -35.57 -12.76 -15.17
N ASN A 659 -35.46 -11.63 -15.88
CA ASN A 659 -34.75 -11.50 -17.14
C ASN A 659 -34.28 -10.06 -17.39
N PHE A 660 -33.29 -9.93 -18.27
CA PHE A 660 -32.85 -8.66 -18.83
C PHE A 660 -32.29 -8.87 -20.24
N SER A 661 -32.28 -7.81 -21.05
CA SER A 661 -31.68 -7.86 -22.38
C SER A 661 -30.94 -6.58 -22.74
N HIS A 662 -30.02 -6.69 -23.67
CA HIS A 662 -29.28 -5.57 -24.24
C HIS A 662 -29.18 -5.70 -25.77
N CYS A 663 -29.08 -4.56 -26.44
CA CYS A 663 -28.76 -4.50 -27.88
C CYS A 663 -27.68 -3.44 -28.08
N PHE A 664 -26.44 -3.87 -28.26
CA PHE A 664 -25.31 -2.96 -28.40
C PHE A 664 -25.21 -2.43 -29.82
N THR A 665 -25.20 -1.10 -29.96
CA THR A 665 -24.88 -0.40 -31.21
C THR A 665 -23.39 -0.56 -31.54
N ALA A 666 -23.04 -0.39 -32.81
CA ALA A 666 -21.65 -0.49 -33.25
C ALA A 666 -20.76 0.54 -32.51
N ILE A 667 -19.51 0.17 -32.24
CA ILE A 667 -18.51 1.02 -31.56
C ILE A 667 -18.28 2.38 -32.24
N THR A 668 -18.50 2.44 -33.55
CA THR A 668 -18.36 3.64 -34.39
C THR A 668 -19.68 4.42 -34.54
N GLY A 669 -20.77 3.92 -33.96
CA GLY A 669 -22.09 4.53 -34.01
C GLY A 669 -22.24 5.71 -33.07
N SER A 670 -23.10 6.66 -33.44
CA SER A 670 -23.45 7.83 -32.63
C SER A 670 -24.70 7.64 -31.77
N GLU A 671 -25.40 6.52 -31.91
CA GLU A 671 -26.67 6.24 -31.24
C GLU A 671 -26.46 5.42 -29.97
N PRO A 672 -27.14 5.77 -28.86
CA PRO A 672 -27.04 5.07 -27.59
C PRO A 672 -27.68 3.68 -27.69
N SER A 673 -27.02 2.70 -27.08
CA SER A 673 -27.57 1.38 -26.79
C SER A 673 -28.54 1.44 -25.60
N THR A 674 -29.33 0.38 -25.40
CA THR A 674 -30.26 0.28 -24.26
C THR A 674 -30.17 -1.07 -23.57
N ILE A 675 -30.26 -1.06 -22.25
CA ILE A 675 -30.54 -2.23 -21.42
C ILE A 675 -32.01 -2.18 -20.99
N LEU A 676 -32.69 -3.31 -21.12
CA LEU A 676 -34.08 -3.52 -20.75
C LEU A 676 -34.17 -4.54 -19.61
N LEU A 677 -34.92 -4.21 -18.56
CA LEU A 677 -35.01 -5.01 -17.34
C LEU A 677 -36.44 -5.49 -17.09
N GLY A 678 -36.64 -6.80 -16.87
CA GLY A 678 -37.94 -7.41 -16.59
C GLY A 678 -38.83 -7.54 -17.83
N LEU A 679 -40.14 -7.27 -17.67
CA LEU A 679 -41.15 -7.41 -18.74
C LEU A 679 -40.78 -6.82 -20.12
N PRO A 680 -40.11 -5.65 -20.24
CA PRO A 680 -39.71 -5.08 -21.52
C PRO A 680 -38.51 -5.76 -22.19
N ALA A 681 -37.81 -6.67 -21.50
CA ALA A 681 -36.59 -7.31 -22.00
C ALA A 681 -36.81 -8.27 -23.18
N ASP A 682 -38.02 -8.36 -23.71
CA ASP A 682 -38.39 -9.27 -24.80
C ASP A 682 -37.57 -9.04 -26.08
N LEU A 683 -37.41 -10.09 -26.88
CA LEU A 683 -36.67 -10.04 -28.14
C LEU A 683 -37.57 -9.55 -29.27
N TYR A 684 -37.08 -8.60 -30.07
CA TYR A 684 -37.82 -8.05 -31.20
C TYR A 684 -37.27 -8.53 -32.54
N GLY A 685 -38.10 -9.23 -33.32
CA GLY A 685 -37.81 -9.61 -34.70
C GLY A 685 -36.87 -10.82 -34.88
N GLY A 686 -36.71 -11.24 -36.15
CA GLY A 686 -35.69 -12.21 -36.60
C GLY A 686 -35.91 -13.70 -36.23
N ALA A 687 -34.90 -14.52 -36.52
CA ALA A 687 -34.86 -15.94 -36.18
C ALA A 687 -34.09 -16.12 -34.86
N VAL A 688 -34.84 -16.22 -33.76
CA VAL A 688 -34.29 -16.34 -32.40
C VAL A 688 -33.51 -17.66 -32.27
N GLN A 689 -32.30 -17.56 -31.74
CA GLN A 689 -31.50 -18.70 -31.33
C GLN A 689 -31.33 -18.72 -29.82
N SER A 690 -31.08 -19.90 -29.25
CA SER A 690 -30.98 -20.10 -27.81
C SER A 690 -29.90 -21.10 -27.45
N THR A 691 -29.15 -20.81 -26.40
CA THR A 691 -28.16 -21.74 -25.84
C THR A 691 -28.31 -21.80 -24.31
N PRO A 692 -28.17 -22.98 -23.69
CA PRO A 692 -28.31 -23.10 -22.24
C PRO A 692 -27.15 -22.40 -21.51
N LEU A 693 -27.49 -21.71 -20.42
CA LEU A 693 -26.52 -21.19 -19.47
C LEU A 693 -26.02 -22.33 -18.58
N VAL A 694 -24.71 -22.56 -18.59
CA VAL A 694 -24.06 -23.60 -17.80
C VAL A 694 -23.84 -23.08 -16.38
N GLN A 695 -24.12 -23.91 -15.37
CA GLN A 695 -23.80 -23.56 -13.99
C GLN A 695 -22.36 -23.97 -13.65
N ASN A 696 -21.61 -23.03 -13.09
CA ASN A 696 -20.32 -23.29 -12.46
C ASN A 696 -20.45 -23.12 -10.94
N PHE A 697 -20.19 -24.17 -10.18
CA PHE A 697 -20.27 -24.12 -8.71
C PHE A 697 -19.07 -23.40 -8.06
N SER A 698 -17.95 -23.25 -8.79
CA SER A 698 -16.75 -22.56 -8.32
C SER A 698 -16.78 -21.05 -8.60
N SER A 699 -17.53 -20.60 -9.62
CA SER A 699 -17.76 -19.19 -9.94
C SER A 699 -19.26 -18.99 -10.18
N LEU A 700 -19.97 -18.58 -9.14
CA LEU A 700 -21.43 -18.48 -9.13
C LEU A 700 -21.96 -17.25 -9.87
N THR A 701 -21.10 -16.32 -10.27
CA THR A 701 -21.49 -14.98 -10.73
C THR A 701 -21.45 -14.81 -12.25
N ALA A 702 -20.66 -15.60 -12.98
CA ALA A 702 -20.53 -15.46 -14.44
C ALA A 702 -21.60 -16.23 -15.23
N TYR A 703 -21.92 -15.76 -16.45
CA TYR A 703 -22.76 -16.49 -17.41
C TYR A 703 -21.91 -17.40 -18.31
N TYR A 704 -21.85 -18.69 -17.97
CA TYR A 704 -21.15 -19.68 -18.78
C TYR A 704 -21.99 -20.22 -19.94
N LEU A 705 -21.34 -20.45 -21.07
CA LEU A 705 -21.88 -21.03 -22.29
C LEU A 705 -21.13 -22.30 -22.67
N SER A 706 -21.80 -23.17 -23.43
CA SER A 706 -21.23 -24.42 -23.95
C SER A 706 -20.79 -24.20 -25.40
N LEU A 707 -19.57 -23.69 -25.61
CA LEU A 707 -18.99 -23.52 -26.95
C LEU A 707 -18.51 -24.88 -27.49
N LYS A 708 -19.08 -25.29 -28.62
CA LYS A 708 -18.85 -26.58 -29.29
C LYS A 708 -17.83 -26.49 -30.42
N GLY A 709 -17.46 -25.28 -30.84
CA GLY A 709 -16.41 -25.07 -31.84
C GLY A 709 -16.59 -23.83 -32.67
N ILE A 710 -15.67 -23.63 -33.60
CA ILE A 710 -15.52 -22.42 -34.39
C ILE A 710 -15.39 -22.80 -35.87
N THR A 711 -16.07 -22.08 -36.74
CA THR A 711 -15.95 -22.20 -38.20
C THR A 711 -15.32 -20.94 -38.75
N VAL A 712 -14.31 -21.11 -39.62
CA VAL A 712 -13.68 -20.02 -40.38
C VAL A 712 -13.88 -20.31 -41.87
N GLY A 713 -14.54 -19.38 -42.57
CA GLY A 713 -15.03 -19.57 -43.93
C GLY A 713 -16.05 -20.70 -43.98
N GLU A 714 -15.76 -21.73 -44.78
CA GLU A 714 -16.59 -22.94 -44.89
C GLU A 714 -16.04 -24.12 -44.05
N THR A 715 -14.97 -23.87 -43.27
CA THR A 715 -14.22 -24.93 -42.57
C THR A 715 -14.50 -24.91 -41.08
N ARG A 716 -15.17 -25.95 -40.58
CA ARG A 716 -15.26 -26.23 -39.14
C ARG A 716 -13.88 -26.66 -38.63
N LEU A 717 -13.30 -25.88 -37.72
CA LEU A 717 -11.95 -26.14 -37.24
C LEU A 717 -11.92 -27.39 -36.34
N PRO A 718 -10.84 -28.21 -36.39
CA PRO A 718 -10.70 -29.43 -35.61
C PRO A 718 -10.30 -29.13 -34.15
N ILE A 719 -11.04 -28.25 -33.49
CA ILE A 719 -10.83 -27.90 -32.08
C ILE A 719 -11.65 -28.88 -31.23
N PRO A 720 -11.02 -29.65 -30.32
CA PRO A 720 -11.76 -30.52 -29.41
C PRO A 720 -12.74 -29.73 -28.54
N GLU A 721 -13.97 -30.22 -28.34
CA GLU A 721 -14.93 -29.56 -27.44
C GLU A 721 -14.39 -29.43 -26.01
N SER A 722 -13.52 -30.35 -25.58
CA SER A 722 -12.85 -30.31 -24.28
C SER A 722 -11.96 -29.07 -24.09
N THR A 723 -11.54 -28.40 -25.17
CA THR A 723 -10.77 -27.16 -25.10
C THR A 723 -11.60 -26.01 -24.51
N PHE A 724 -12.92 -26.01 -24.75
CA PHE A 724 -13.84 -24.97 -24.25
C PHE A 724 -14.62 -25.42 -23.01
N ALA A 725 -14.47 -26.67 -22.59
CA ALA A 725 -15.26 -27.25 -21.51
C ALA A 725 -14.86 -26.67 -20.16
N LEU A 726 -15.87 -26.43 -19.32
CA LEU A 726 -15.66 -26.11 -17.91
C LEU A 726 -15.14 -27.36 -17.18
N ARG A 727 -13.99 -27.23 -16.53
CA ARG A 727 -13.34 -28.34 -15.81
C ARG A 727 -13.89 -28.46 -14.39
N GLN A 728 -13.72 -29.63 -13.77
CA GLN A 728 -14.23 -29.93 -12.43
C GLN A 728 -13.61 -29.06 -11.32
N ASP A 729 -12.41 -28.52 -11.55
CA ASP A 729 -11.73 -27.60 -10.63
C ASP A 729 -12.23 -26.15 -10.76
N GLY A 730 -13.19 -25.89 -11.65
CA GLY A 730 -13.74 -24.56 -11.91
C GLY A 730 -12.95 -23.73 -12.94
N THR A 731 -11.88 -24.29 -13.52
CA THR A 731 -11.08 -23.64 -14.58
C THR A 731 -11.64 -23.91 -15.98
N GLY A 732 -11.26 -23.07 -16.95
CA GLY A 732 -11.76 -23.16 -18.31
C GLY A 732 -13.23 -22.74 -18.45
N GLY A 733 -13.90 -23.24 -19.49
CA GLY A 733 -15.25 -22.82 -19.85
C GLY A 733 -15.28 -21.66 -20.85
N THR A 734 -16.49 -21.25 -21.25
CA THR A 734 -16.73 -20.07 -22.08
C THR A 734 -17.66 -19.12 -21.34
N VAL A 735 -17.30 -17.85 -21.20
CA VAL A 735 -18.11 -16.80 -20.56
C VAL A 735 -18.48 -15.74 -21.59
N ILE A 736 -19.70 -15.20 -21.51
CA ILE A 736 -20.10 -14.01 -22.26
C ILE A 736 -19.93 -12.76 -21.38
N ASP A 737 -19.02 -11.88 -21.78
CA ASP A 737 -18.58 -10.75 -20.96
C ASP A 737 -18.61 -9.44 -21.75
N SER A 738 -19.47 -8.53 -21.32
CA SER A 738 -19.59 -7.18 -21.91
C SER A 738 -18.54 -6.19 -21.37
N GLY A 739 -17.89 -6.51 -20.25
CA GLY A 739 -16.77 -5.75 -19.68
C GLY A 739 -15.42 -6.04 -20.35
N THR A 740 -15.33 -7.06 -21.19
CA THR A 740 -14.13 -7.37 -21.98
C THR A 740 -14.30 -6.90 -23.43
N GLY A 741 -13.35 -6.12 -23.97
CA GLY A 741 -13.44 -5.55 -25.32
C GLY A 741 -13.50 -6.60 -26.45
N MET A 742 -12.51 -7.51 -26.51
CA MET A 742 -12.36 -8.47 -27.61
C MET A 742 -12.51 -9.92 -27.14
N THR A 743 -12.98 -10.82 -28.01
CA THR A 743 -13.03 -12.25 -27.69
C THR A 743 -11.62 -12.82 -27.44
N SER A 744 -11.47 -13.56 -26.35
CA SER A 744 -10.23 -14.22 -25.95
C SER A 744 -10.40 -15.73 -26.01
N LEU A 745 -9.52 -16.42 -26.74
CA LEU A 745 -9.57 -17.87 -26.92
C LEU A 745 -8.33 -18.56 -26.31
N PRO A 746 -8.45 -19.79 -25.78
CA PRO A 746 -7.30 -20.58 -25.38
C PRO A 746 -6.25 -20.66 -26.48
N ARG A 747 -4.97 -20.55 -26.12
CA ARG A 747 -3.86 -20.39 -27.09
C ARG A 747 -3.89 -21.40 -28.22
N ASP A 748 -4.20 -22.65 -27.93
CA ASP A 748 -4.28 -23.72 -28.93
C ASP A 748 -5.46 -23.53 -29.89
N ALA A 749 -6.61 -23.08 -29.40
CA ALA A 749 -7.78 -22.74 -30.21
C ALA A 749 -7.52 -21.47 -31.05
N TYR A 750 -6.96 -20.42 -30.43
CA TYR A 750 -6.60 -19.18 -31.14
C TYR A 750 -5.63 -19.46 -32.28
N LYS A 751 -4.61 -20.30 -32.06
CA LYS A 751 -3.65 -20.67 -33.09
C LYS A 751 -4.33 -21.28 -34.31
N LEU A 752 -5.28 -22.19 -34.12
CA LEU A 752 -6.04 -22.80 -35.21
C LEU A 752 -6.93 -21.79 -35.94
N VAL A 753 -7.58 -20.88 -35.22
CA VAL A 753 -8.36 -19.77 -35.81
C VAL A 753 -7.47 -18.86 -36.64
N ARG A 754 -6.36 -18.38 -36.06
CA ARG A 754 -5.37 -17.53 -36.73
C ARG A 754 -4.84 -18.19 -37.99
N ASP A 755 -4.40 -19.44 -37.90
CA ASP A 755 -3.84 -20.17 -39.04
C ASP A 755 -4.90 -20.37 -40.16
N ALA A 756 -6.17 -20.58 -39.80
CA ALA A 756 -7.27 -20.66 -40.77
C ALA A 756 -7.57 -19.31 -41.44
N PHE A 757 -7.52 -18.20 -40.70
CA PHE A 757 -7.65 -16.85 -41.26
C PHE A 757 -6.52 -16.54 -42.24
N VAL A 758 -5.27 -16.85 -41.86
CA VAL A 758 -4.10 -16.68 -42.74
C VAL A 758 -4.23 -17.52 -44.01
N ALA A 759 -4.78 -18.73 -43.92
CA ALA A 759 -4.93 -19.63 -45.06
C ALA A 759 -6.08 -19.25 -46.02
N GLN A 760 -7.15 -18.63 -45.50
CA GLN A 760 -8.38 -18.39 -46.26
C GLN A 760 -8.59 -16.92 -46.67
N ALA A 761 -7.92 -15.97 -46.02
CA ALA A 761 -8.00 -14.55 -46.38
C ALA A 761 -7.37 -14.30 -47.76
N ARG A 762 -7.98 -13.41 -48.54
CA ARG A 762 -7.48 -12.95 -49.85
C ARG A 762 -6.59 -11.72 -49.74
N LEU A 763 -6.16 -11.38 -48.53
CA LEU A 763 -5.33 -10.24 -48.21
C LEU A 763 -3.96 -10.71 -47.68
N PRO A 764 -2.87 -9.98 -47.98
CA PRO A 764 -1.56 -10.29 -47.44
C PRO A 764 -1.49 -9.96 -45.94
N VAL A 765 -0.87 -10.84 -45.15
CA VAL A 765 -0.62 -10.60 -43.72
C VAL A 765 0.43 -9.50 -43.55
N ASP A 766 0.14 -8.54 -42.67
CA ASP A 766 1.06 -7.47 -42.30
C ASP A 766 1.78 -7.81 -40.99
N ASN A 767 2.98 -8.40 -41.08
CA ASN A 767 3.71 -8.87 -39.90
C ASN A 767 4.16 -7.73 -38.98
N ALA A 768 4.44 -6.54 -39.52
CA ALA A 768 4.92 -5.41 -38.72
C ALA A 768 3.80 -4.89 -37.81
N THR A 769 2.63 -4.60 -38.41
CA THR A 769 1.44 -4.16 -37.68
C THR A 769 0.94 -5.26 -36.75
N SER A 770 0.97 -6.52 -37.21
CA SER A 770 0.57 -7.66 -36.38
C SER A 770 1.43 -7.80 -35.12
N SER A 771 2.74 -7.63 -35.26
CA SER A 771 3.67 -7.66 -34.11
C SER A 771 3.53 -6.44 -33.21
N GLN A 772 3.25 -5.26 -33.78
CA GLN A 772 3.09 -4.02 -33.02
C GLN A 772 1.81 -4.04 -32.17
N LEU A 773 0.71 -4.53 -32.75
CA LEU A 773 -0.59 -4.56 -32.09
C LEU A 773 -0.84 -5.85 -31.32
N SER A 774 0.05 -6.85 -31.45
CA SER A 774 -0.18 -8.21 -30.96
C SER A 774 -1.47 -8.84 -31.49
N GLN A 775 -1.86 -8.47 -32.71
CA GLN A 775 -3.09 -8.92 -33.40
C GLN A 775 -2.78 -9.51 -34.77
N LEU A 776 -3.67 -10.33 -35.32
CA LEU A 776 -3.55 -10.73 -36.72
C LEU A 776 -4.08 -9.62 -37.64
N CYS A 777 -3.19 -8.95 -38.37
CA CYS A 777 -3.54 -7.87 -39.29
C CYS A 777 -3.18 -8.19 -40.75
N PHE A 778 -3.98 -7.69 -41.67
CA PHE A 778 -3.80 -7.82 -43.11
C PHE A 778 -3.70 -6.44 -43.75
N SER A 779 -2.80 -6.27 -44.72
CA SER A 779 -2.73 -5.03 -45.50
C SER A 779 -3.93 -4.96 -46.44
N ALA A 780 -4.76 -3.93 -46.29
CA ALA A 780 -6.01 -3.76 -47.02
C ALA A 780 -5.94 -2.52 -47.94
N PRO A 781 -6.14 -2.66 -49.27
CA PRO A 781 -6.35 -1.51 -50.12
C PRO A 781 -7.69 -0.83 -49.78
N ARG A 782 -7.86 0.46 -50.10
CA ARG A 782 -9.09 1.26 -49.87
C ARG A 782 -10.41 0.67 -50.44
N ARG A 783 -10.37 -0.49 -51.10
CA ARG A 783 -11.50 -1.20 -51.72
C ARG A 783 -11.61 -2.68 -51.28
N ALA A 784 -11.11 -3.04 -50.11
CA ALA A 784 -11.35 -4.38 -49.57
C ALA A 784 -12.86 -4.62 -49.43
N THR A 785 -13.32 -5.74 -49.96
CA THR A 785 -14.71 -6.18 -49.92
C THR A 785 -14.93 -7.14 -48.75
N PRO A 786 -16.16 -7.30 -48.22
CA PRO A 786 -16.44 -8.25 -47.14
C PRO A 786 -16.00 -9.69 -47.46
N ASP A 787 -15.93 -10.06 -48.74
CA ASP A 787 -15.52 -11.40 -49.21
C ASP A 787 -13.98 -11.62 -49.20
N ASP A 788 -13.19 -10.58 -48.92
CA ASP A 788 -11.71 -10.69 -48.87
C ASP A 788 -11.20 -11.29 -47.56
N VAL A 789 -12.05 -11.37 -46.54
CA VAL A 789 -11.79 -12.03 -45.25
C VAL A 789 -12.78 -13.17 -45.05
N PRO A 790 -12.36 -14.31 -44.47
CA PRO A 790 -13.27 -15.44 -44.25
C PRO A 790 -14.34 -15.09 -43.20
N ARG A 791 -15.51 -15.72 -43.32
CA ARG A 791 -16.59 -15.64 -42.33
C ARG A 791 -16.17 -16.29 -41.02
N LEU A 792 -16.77 -15.86 -39.90
CA LEU A 792 -16.54 -16.45 -38.59
C LEU A 792 -17.87 -16.84 -37.95
N ALA A 793 -17.98 -18.08 -37.51
CA ALA A 793 -19.13 -18.56 -36.77
C ALA A 793 -18.72 -19.24 -35.46
N LEU A 794 -19.42 -18.91 -34.38
CA LEU A 794 -19.29 -19.55 -33.07
C LEU A 794 -20.46 -20.51 -32.87
N HIS A 795 -20.15 -21.78 -32.62
CA HIS A 795 -21.17 -22.81 -32.46
C HIS A 795 -21.31 -23.16 -31.00
N PHE A 796 -22.43 -22.77 -30.42
CA PHE A 796 -22.81 -23.13 -29.06
C PHE A 796 -23.70 -24.38 -29.07
N GLU A 797 -23.94 -24.93 -27.89
CA GLU A 797 -24.94 -25.96 -27.73
C GLU A 797 -26.34 -25.42 -28.08
N GLY A 798 -26.94 -25.99 -29.14
CA GLY A 798 -28.26 -25.60 -29.62
C GLY A 798 -28.32 -24.35 -30.51
N ALA A 799 -27.20 -23.63 -30.70
CA ALA A 799 -27.18 -22.37 -31.45
C ALA A 799 -25.88 -22.18 -32.26
N THR A 800 -25.96 -21.44 -33.35
CA THR A 800 -24.82 -20.97 -34.15
C THR A 800 -24.91 -19.46 -34.36
N LEU A 801 -23.97 -18.76 -33.74
CA LEU A 801 -23.79 -17.32 -33.89
C LEU A 801 -22.88 -17.06 -35.10
N GLU A 802 -23.50 -16.79 -36.24
CA GLU A 802 -22.81 -16.26 -37.42
C GLU A 802 -22.49 -14.77 -37.17
N LEU A 803 -21.21 -14.42 -37.10
CA LEU A 803 -20.79 -13.06 -36.79
C LEU A 803 -20.74 -12.22 -38.07
N PRO A 804 -21.34 -11.02 -38.08
CA PRO A 804 -21.08 -10.01 -39.11
C PRO A 804 -19.58 -9.65 -39.15
N ARG A 805 -19.06 -9.22 -40.31
CA ARG A 805 -17.62 -8.88 -40.46
C ARG A 805 -17.17 -7.87 -39.41
N GLU A 806 -17.99 -6.86 -39.19
CA GLU A 806 -17.79 -5.79 -38.22
C GLU A 806 -17.72 -6.26 -36.75
N ASN A 807 -18.14 -7.49 -36.45
CA ASN A 807 -18.08 -8.07 -35.10
C ASN A 807 -16.80 -8.88 -34.87
N TYR A 808 -15.95 -9.07 -35.88
CA TYR A 808 -14.69 -9.80 -35.72
C TYR A 808 -13.52 -9.24 -36.55
N MET A 809 -13.73 -8.17 -37.33
CA MET A 809 -12.69 -7.45 -38.05
C MET A 809 -12.85 -5.95 -37.81
N PHE A 810 -11.74 -5.27 -37.54
CA PHE A 810 -11.69 -3.81 -37.45
C PHE A 810 -10.68 -3.23 -38.45
N ASP A 811 -10.98 -2.04 -38.96
CA ASP A 811 -10.18 -1.38 -39.99
C ASP A 811 -9.38 -0.20 -39.37
N LEU A 812 -8.11 -0.06 -39.77
CA LEU A 812 -7.19 1.01 -39.35
C LEU A 812 -6.67 1.78 -40.56
N GLU A 813 -6.55 3.10 -40.44
CA GLU A 813 -6.01 3.98 -41.48
C GLU A 813 -4.54 4.33 -41.20
N ASP A 814 -3.67 4.18 -42.22
CA ASP A 814 -2.29 4.68 -42.18
C ASP A 814 -2.24 6.14 -42.64
N ALA A 815 -1.35 6.95 -42.03
CA ALA A 815 -1.03 8.32 -42.45
C ALA A 815 -0.55 8.40 -43.91
N GLY A 816 -0.02 7.30 -44.46
CA GLY A 816 0.38 7.15 -45.87
C GLY A 816 -0.75 6.82 -46.86
N GLY A 817 -2.00 6.63 -46.39
CA GLY A 817 -3.18 6.38 -47.24
C GLY A 817 -3.45 4.91 -47.60
N GLY A 818 -2.66 3.97 -47.08
CA GLY A 818 -3.00 2.54 -47.02
C GLY A 818 -3.88 2.21 -45.80
N GLY A 819 -4.62 1.11 -45.85
CA GLY A 819 -5.43 0.63 -44.72
C GLY A 819 -4.96 -0.73 -44.23
N PHE A 820 -5.25 -1.05 -42.97
CA PHE A 820 -5.09 -2.39 -42.41
C PHE A 820 -6.44 -2.90 -41.92
N THR A 821 -6.67 -4.21 -42.00
CA THR A 821 -7.83 -4.85 -41.38
C THR A 821 -7.32 -5.93 -40.43
N CYS A 822 -7.77 -5.91 -39.18
CA CYS A 822 -7.23 -6.73 -38.10
C CYS A 822 -8.33 -7.57 -37.45
N LEU A 823 -7.97 -8.80 -37.07
CA LEU A 823 -8.85 -9.76 -36.41
C LEU A 823 -9.13 -9.30 -34.98
N ALA A 824 -10.41 -9.27 -34.60
CA ALA A 824 -10.86 -8.86 -33.28
C ALA A 824 -10.94 -10.02 -32.27
N VAL A 825 -9.94 -10.91 -32.28
CA VAL A 825 -9.88 -12.13 -31.45
C VAL A 825 -8.45 -12.35 -31.00
N ASN A 826 -8.26 -12.64 -29.71
CA ASN A 826 -6.94 -12.65 -29.08
C ASN A 826 -6.59 -14.02 -28.50
N ALA A 827 -5.30 -14.25 -28.27
CA ALA A 827 -4.82 -15.37 -27.47
C ALA A 827 -5.03 -15.08 -25.97
N GLY A 828 -5.78 -15.94 -25.30
CA GLY A 828 -5.99 -15.93 -23.85
C GLY A 828 -5.35 -17.12 -23.14
N ASP A 829 -5.74 -17.28 -21.87
CA ASP A 829 -5.41 -18.45 -21.05
C ASP A 829 -6.48 -19.55 -21.23
N ASP A 830 -6.69 -20.41 -20.23
CA ASP A 830 -7.62 -21.56 -20.36
C ASP A 830 -9.11 -21.16 -20.47
N LEU A 831 -9.50 -19.95 -20.04
CA LEU A 831 -10.87 -19.45 -20.10
C LEU A 831 -11.15 -18.80 -21.46
N THR A 832 -12.27 -19.18 -22.08
CA THR A 832 -12.78 -18.50 -23.29
C THR A 832 -13.70 -17.36 -22.90
N VAL A 833 -13.52 -16.19 -23.49
CA VAL A 833 -14.31 -14.99 -23.20
C VAL A 833 -14.90 -14.47 -24.50
N ILE A 834 -16.22 -14.36 -24.59
CA ILE A 834 -16.90 -13.70 -25.69
C ILE A 834 -17.05 -12.23 -25.34
N GLY A 835 -16.16 -11.41 -25.89
CA GLY A 835 -16.10 -9.96 -25.63
C GLY A 835 -17.23 -9.19 -26.30
N ASN A 836 -17.31 -7.90 -26.01
CA ASN A 836 -18.40 -7.05 -26.47
C ASN A 836 -18.37 -6.76 -27.98
N TYR A 837 -17.21 -6.81 -28.63
CA TYR A 837 -17.09 -6.61 -30.09
C TYR A 837 -17.92 -7.66 -30.86
N GLN A 838 -17.95 -8.89 -30.36
CA GLN A 838 -18.74 -9.98 -30.92
C GLN A 838 -20.25 -9.86 -30.62
N GLN A 839 -20.63 -9.02 -29.66
CA GLN A 839 -22.01 -8.82 -29.22
C GLN A 839 -22.70 -7.60 -29.88
N GLN A 840 -21.99 -6.83 -30.73
CA GLN A 840 -22.56 -5.68 -31.42
C GLN A 840 -23.65 -6.11 -32.41
N ASN A 841 -24.69 -5.28 -32.58
CA ASN A 841 -25.82 -5.56 -33.46
C ASN A 841 -26.47 -6.94 -33.22
N LEU A 842 -26.45 -7.37 -31.96
CA LEU A 842 -27.08 -8.59 -31.47
C LEU A 842 -27.98 -8.20 -30.31
N HIS A 843 -29.27 -8.52 -30.40
CA HIS A 843 -30.16 -8.40 -29.25
C HIS A 843 -30.04 -9.67 -28.42
N VAL A 844 -29.47 -9.53 -27.22
CA VAL A 844 -29.17 -10.65 -26.30
C VAL A 844 -30.09 -10.58 -25.10
N LEU A 845 -30.84 -11.65 -24.84
CA LEU A 845 -31.75 -11.81 -23.71
C LEU A 845 -31.23 -12.89 -22.76
N TYR A 846 -31.09 -12.54 -21.50
CA TYR A 846 -30.74 -13.43 -20.40
C TYR A 846 -32.01 -13.85 -19.67
N ASP A 847 -32.45 -15.10 -19.87
CA ASP A 847 -33.53 -15.72 -19.10
C ASP A 847 -32.92 -16.42 -17.87
N LEU A 848 -33.01 -15.74 -16.72
CA LEU A 848 -32.38 -16.19 -15.48
C LEU A 848 -33.14 -17.34 -14.82
N ILE A 849 -34.46 -17.43 -15.05
CA ILE A 849 -35.29 -18.53 -14.55
C ILE A 849 -35.07 -19.77 -15.42
N GLY A 850 -35.16 -19.61 -16.74
CA GLY A 850 -34.99 -20.70 -17.70
C GLY A 850 -33.53 -21.14 -17.90
N ASN A 851 -32.56 -20.46 -17.27
CA ASN A 851 -31.12 -20.66 -17.46
C ASN A 851 -30.77 -20.74 -18.95
N THR A 852 -31.26 -19.79 -19.74
CA THR A 852 -31.09 -19.81 -21.20
C THR A 852 -30.69 -18.41 -21.68
N LEU A 853 -29.70 -18.37 -22.58
CA LEU A 853 -29.34 -17.16 -23.31
C LEU A 853 -30.02 -17.22 -24.68
N TYR A 854 -30.82 -16.22 -25.00
CA TYR A 854 -31.41 -16.04 -26.32
C TYR A 854 -30.70 -14.91 -27.04
N PHE A 855 -30.54 -15.04 -28.36
CA PHE A 855 -30.00 -13.96 -29.17
C PHE A 855 -30.61 -13.93 -30.57
N VAL A 856 -30.67 -12.72 -31.13
CA VAL A 856 -31.07 -12.50 -32.52
C VAL A 856 -30.27 -11.36 -33.15
N PRO A 857 -29.76 -11.53 -34.39
CA PRO A 857 -29.15 -10.42 -35.12
C PRO A 857 -30.14 -9.26 -35.27
N ALA A 858 -29.71 -8.05 -34.95
CA ALA A 858 -30.57 -6.89 -34.87
C ALA A 858 -29.85 -5.60 -35.30
N GLN A 859 -30.58 -4.66 -35.88
CA GLN A 859 -30.07 -3.31 -36.10
C GLN A 859 -30.33 -2.49 -34.84
N CYS A 860 -29.46 -2.62 -33.84
CA CYS A 860 -29.67 -2.03 -32.50
C CYS A 860 -29.86 -0.51 -32.51
N ASN A 861 -29.36 0.19 -33.54
CA ASN A 861 -29.59 1.62 -33.72
C ASN A 861 -30.98 2.00 -34.25
N ARG A 862 -31.83 1.01 -34.58
CA ARG A 862 -33.21 1.18 -35.08
C ARG A 862 -34.25 0.51 -34.19
N LEU A 863 -33.80 -0.20 -33.16
CA LEU A 863 -34.63 -0.70 -32.05
C LEU A 863 -34.82 0.44 -31.05
#